data_AF-A0A2V7BWA9-F1
#
_entry.id   AF-A0A2V7BWA9-F1
#
_cell.length_a   1.000
_cell.length_b   1.000
_cell.length_c   1.000
_cell.angle_alpha   90.00
_cell.angle_beta   90.00
_cell.angle_gamma   90.00
#
_symmetry.space_group_name_H-M   'P 1'
#
loop_
_entity.id
_entity.type
_entity.pdbx_description
1 polymer ?
#
loop_
_entity_poly.entity_id
_entity_poly.type
_entity_poly.pdbx_seq_one_letter_code
_entity_poly.pdbx_strand_id
1 'polypeptide(L)'
;MTMENRRDLVVTTSEDGPADSSLVLPTLLRALQQVRDGNFSIRLPVEWSGLSGKIADAFNEIVSSNARIADELERLGRAVGKEGKTRQRVSFGRPSQAWGEMEATVNALVEDLIWPTTEVTRAIAAVAEGDLSQTVRLDVEGRRLEGEFLRSATIVNSMIAQLGVFAGEVTRVAREVGTDGKLGGQAQVPGVAGTWKDLTDNVNSMAGNLTAQVRNIAGVATAVARGDLSRKITVDVKGEILELKNTLNTMVDQLNAFASEVTRVAREVGTDGKLGGQAQVLGVAGTWKDLTDNVNSMASNLTAQVRNIAEVATAVARGDLSRKITVDVKGEILELKKTLNTMVDQLNAFASEVTRVAREVGTDGKLGGQAQVPGVAGTWKDLTDNVNSMAGNLTAQVRNIAEVTTAIAGGDLSRKITVDVRGEILQLKEAINTMVDQLRSFAAEVTRVAREVGTDGKLGGQAQVPGVAGTWKDLTDNVNSMAGNLTAQVRNIAEVTTAIAGGDLSRKITVDVRGEILQLKEAINTMVDQLRSFASEVTRVAREVGTDGKLGGQAQVPGVAGTWKGLTDNVNSMASNLTAQVRNIAEVTTAVARGDLSRKITVDVKGEILELKNTINTMVDQLNAFASEVTRVAREVGTDGKLGGQAQVLGVAGTWKDLTDNVNVMASNLTEQVRGIVKVVTAVAHGDLKQKLTVWAKGEVAALGETINSMTDTLATFAAQVSNVAHEVGVEGRLGNQASVPGASGTWRDLTGNVNQLAANLTTQVRAIAEVATAVTQGDLTRSIQVDARGEVAELKDHINTMIDNLRLTTERTNEQDWLKSNMARFASLLQGQRDLVAVGRLLLSELAKLVDAQQGVVYHMRTSEGVSSLHLVASFADHGSRSHKDALALGEGLVGQCAIDRTRSLITNVPASATPINSGLFEAAPRSVIVLPVLF
;
A
#
# COMPACT_ATOMS: atom_id res chain seq x y z
N MET A 1 -52.66 92.05 -182.89
CA MET A 1 -53.00 90.88 -183.74
C MET A 1 -54.43 91.15 -184.21
N THR A 2 -54.75 91.56 -185.44
CA THR A 2 -54.23 91.30 -186.80
C THR A 2 -54.51 92.48 -187.74
N MET A 3 -53.65 92.59 -188.76
CA MET A 3 -53.72 93.45 -189.96
C MET A 3 -55.10 93.54 -190.61
N GLU A 4 -55.46 94.70 -191.19
CA GLU A 4 -55.68 94.84 -192.65
C GLU A 4 -56.14 96.24 -193.10
N ASN A 5 -55.42 96.74 -194.11
CA ASN A 5 -55.92 97.40 -195.34
C ASN A 5 -56.90 98.60 -195.31
N ARG A 6 -56.40 99.68 -195.94
CA ARG A 6 -56.89 100.28 -197.21
C ARG A 6 -57.55 101.67 -197.18
N ARG A 7 -56.83 102.55 -197.90
CA ARG A 7 -57.26 103.37 -199.06
C ARG A 7 -58.00 104.67 -198.76
N ASP A 8 -57.21 105.75 -198.83
CA ASP A 8 -57.31 106.78 -199.87
C ASP A 8 -58.60 106.78 -200.68
N LEU A 9 -59.43 107.80 -200.45
CA LEU A 9 -60.33 108.35 -201.45
C LEU A 9 -60.30 109.87 -201.30
N VAL A 10 -59.25 110.45 -201.87
CA VAL A 10 -59.28 111.81 -202.40
C VAL A 10 -60.21 111.78 -203.61
N VAL A 11 -61.28 112.57 -203.60
CA VAL A 11 -62.00 112.93 -204.82
C VAL A 11 -61.93 114.44 -204.95
N THR A 12 -61.01 114.82 -205.82
CA THR A 12 -60.78 116.15 -206.38
C THR A 12 -61.89 116.60 -207.32
N THR A 13 -61.83 117.90 -207.63
CA THR A 13 -62.32 118.60 -208.83
C THR A 13 -63.80 119.00 -208.81
N SER A 14 -64.20 120.18 -209.26
CA SER A 14 -63.47 121.37 -209.77
C SER A 14 -64.53 122.43 -210.07
N GLU A 15 -64.14 123.68 -209.89
CA GLU A 15 -64.62 124.90 -210.56
C GLU A 15 -66.11 125.31 -210.46
N ASP A 16 -66.25 126.53 -209.94
CA ASP A 16 -67.24 127.55 -210.29
C ASP A 16 -68.72 127.19 -210.33
N GLY A 17 -69.37 127.45 -209.19
CA GLY A 17 -70.82 127.60 -209.05
C GLY A 17 -71.27 127.15 -207.66
N PRO A 18 -72.26 127.81 -207.01
CA PRO A 18 -72.65 127.49 -205.65
C PRO A 18 -73.30 126.10 -205.60
N ALA A 19 -72.63 125.10 -205.02
CA ALA A 19 -73.11 123.72 -204.97
C ALA A 19 -74.03 123.49 -203.76
N ASP A 20 -75.32 123.55 -204.07
CA ASP A 20 -76.50 122.90 -203.47
C ASP A 20 -76.40 122.40 -202.01
N SER A 21 -77.21 123.01 -201.14
CA SER A 21 -77.27 122.83 -199.68
C SER A 21 -77.80 121.46 -199.21
N SER A 22 -77.91 120.47 -200.08
CA SER A 22 -78.67 119.23 -199.85
C SER A 22 -77.85 118.04 -199.27
N LEU A 23 -76.51 118.12 -199.17
CA LEU A 23 -75.63 116.97 -198.83
C LEU A 23 -74.88 117.01 -197.48
N VAL A 24 -74.98 118.07 -196.67
CA VAL A 24 -74.18 118.26 -195.44
C VAL A 24 -74.65 117.38 -194.26
N LEU A 25 -75.96 117.33 -194.01
CA LEU A 25 -76.57 116.66 -192.86
C LEU A 25 -76.34 115.12 -192.80
N PRO A 26 -76.46 114.36 -193.91
CA PRO A 26 -76.24 112.91 -193.90
C PRO A 26 -74.82 112.53 -193.49
N THR A 27 -73.83 113.30 -193.94
CA THR A 27 -72.41 113.05 -193.68
C THR A 27 -72.05 113.33 -192.22
N LEU A 28 -72.60 114.41 -191.64
CA LEU A 28 -72.49 114.73 -190.21
C LEU A 28 -73.10 113.64 -189.33
N LEU A 29 -74.29 113.13 -189.69
CA LEU A 29 -74.95 112.06 -188.93
C LEU A 29 -74.09 110.78 -188.91
N ARG A 30 -73.50 110.41 -190.05
CA ARG A 30 -72.65 109.21 -190.14
C ARG A 30 -71.39 109.33 -189.29
N ALA A 31 -70.78 110.52 -189.27
CA ALA A 31 -69.62 110.78 -188.43
C ALA A 31 -69.97 110.71 -186.94
N LEU A 32 -71.08 111.34 -186.53
CA LEU A 32 -71.60 111.24 -185.16
C LEU A 32 -71.90 109.80 -184.74
N GLN A 33 -72.47 108.98 -185.64
CA GLN A 33 -72.71 107.55 -185.37
C GLN A 33 -71.41 106.78 -185.13
N GLN A 34 -70.35 107.02 -185.92
CA GLN A 34 -69.05 106.37 -185.71
C GLN A 34 -68.43 106.72 -184.35
N VAL A 35 -68.52 107.98 -183.93
CA VAL A 35 -68.01 108.42 -182.61
C VAL A 35 -68.82 107.83 -181.47
N ARG A 36 -70.15 107.77 -181.61
CA ARG A 36 -71.04 107.11 -180.65
C ARG A 36 -70.65 105.64 -180.47
N ASP A 37 -70.30 104.97 -181.56
CA ASP A 37 -69.89 103.56 -181.56
C ASP A 37 -68.41 103.38 -181.13
N GLY A 38 -67.74 104.46 -180.71
CA GLY A 38 -66.38 104.44 -180.16
C GLY A 38 -65.26 104.50 -181.20
N ASN A 39 -65.58 104.66 -182.48
CA ASN A 39 -64.56 104.84 -183.53
C ASN A 39 -64.13 106.31 -183.61
N PHE A 40 -63.03 106.64 -182.93
CA PHE A 40 -62.47 107.99 -182.91
C PHE A 40 -61.50 108.29 -184.06
N SER A 41 -61.42 107.43 -185.09
CA SER A 41 -60.62 107.70 -186.29
C SER A 41 -61.38 108.50 -187.36
N ILE A 42 -62.70 108.60 -187.24
CA ILE A 42 -63.54 109.31 -188.23
C ILE A 42 -63.25 110.81 -188.25
N ARG A 43 -63.21 111.41 -189.45
CA ARG A 43 -63.07 112.86 -189.61
C ARG A 43 -64.10 113.39 -190.60
N LEU A 44 -64.67 114.54 -190.28
CA LEU A 44 -65.50 115.28 -191.23
C LEU A 44 -64.61 116.04 -192.23
N PRO A 45 -65.05 116.19 -193.49
CA PRO A 45 -64.27 116.87 -194.53
C PRO A 45 -63.96 118.32 -194.17
N VAL A 46 -62.71 118.74 -194.37
CA VAL A 46 -62.21 120.09 -194.02
C VAL A 46 -62.55 121.13 -195.10
N GLU A 47 -62.86 120.67 -196.31
CA GLU A 47 -63.24 121.48 -197.47
C GLU A 47 -64.55 122.26 -197.25
N TRP A 48 -65.34 121.84 -196.25
CA TRP A 48 -66.60 122.48 -195.94
C TRP A 48 -66.36 123.91 -195.47
N SER A 49 -66.96 124.88 -196.16
CA SER A 49 -66.85 126.30 -195.82
C SER A 49 -68.13 126.82 -195.15
N GLY A 50 -68.04 127.96 -194.47
CA GLY A 50 -69.15 128.51 -193.68
C GLY A 50 -69.41 127.75 -192.38
N LEU A 51 -70.69 127.58 -192.01
CA LEU A 51 -71.09 126.95 -190.74
C LEU A 51 -70.72 125.45 -190.70
N SER A 52 -70.83 124.75 -191.83
CA SER A 52 -70.53 123.32 -191.94
C SER A 52 -69.05 123.00 -191.65
N GLY A 53 -68.13 123.86 -192.08
CA GLY A 53 -66.69 123.74 -191.77
C GLY A 53 -66.40 123.88 -190.29
N LYS A 54 -67.00 124.89 -189.64
CA LYS A 54 -66.89 125.05 -188.18
C LYS A 54 -67.40 123.83 -187.41
N ILE A 55 -68.46 123.20 -187.91
CA ILE A 55 -68.98 121.94 -187.32
C ILE A 55 -67.97 120.80 -187.51
N ALA A 56 -67.36 120.68 -188.70
CA ALA A 56 -66.36 119.64 -188.98
C ALA A 56 -65.12 119.78 -188.08
N ASP A 57 -64.59 120.99 -187.93
CA ASP A 57 -63.43 121.27 -187.07
C ASP A 57 -63.75 120.96 -185.60
N ALA A 58 -64.88 121.47 -185.08
CA ALA A 58 -65.29 121.23 -183.71
C ALA A 58 -65.52 119.74 -183.43
N PHE A 59 -66.15 119.02 -184.36
CA PHE A 59 -66.33 117.58 -184.25
C PHE A 59 -64.99 116.85 -184.25
N ASN A 60 -64.10 117.13 -185.21
CA ASN A 60 -62.79 116.48 -185.31
C ASN A 60 -61.92 116.70 -184.06
N GLU A 61 -62.01 117.88 -183.44
CA GLU A 61 -61.37 118.15 -182.15
C GLU A 61 -61.93 117.27 -181.03
N ILE A 62 -63.26 117.20 -180.88
CA ILE A 62 -63.92 116.36 -179.85
C ILE A 62 -63.49 114.90 -180.00
N VAL A 63 -63.50 114.39 -181.22
CA VAL A 63 -63.09 113.01 -181.51
C VAL A 63 -61.63 112.77 -181.13
N SER A 64 -60.74 113.71 -181.45
CA SER A 64 -59.31 113.60 -181.11
C SER A 64 -59.05 113.70 -179.60
N SER A 65 -59.90 114.39 -178.85
CA SER A 65 -59.86 114.40 -177.38
C SER A 65 -60.30 113.06 -176.79
N ASN A 66 -61.39 112.48 -177.27
CA ASN A 66 -61.88 111.18 -176.78
C ASN A 66 -60.87 110.04 -177.00
N ALA A 67 -60.20 110.01 -178.16
CA ALA A 67 -59.16 109.01 -178.45
C ALA A 67 -58.02 109.05 -177.43
N ARG A 68 -57.53 110.25 -177.08
CA ARG A 68 -56.44 110.42 -176.10
C ARG A 68 -56.82 109.94 -174.70
N ILE A 69 -58.06 110.17 -174.28
CA ILE A 69 -58.52 109.74 -172.96
C ILE A 69 -58.57 108.22 -172.86
N ALA A 70 -59.05 107.54 -173.92
CA ALA A 70 -59.08 106.08 -173.96
C ALA A 70 -57.67 105.49 -173.83
N ASP A 71 -56.70 106.00 -174.61
CA ASP A 71 -55.31 105.55 -174.54
C ASP A 71 -54.69 105.78 -173.15
N GLU A 72 -54.97 106.92 -172.52
CA GLU A 72 -54.39 107.25 -171.22
C GLU A 72 -54.98 106.44 -170.05
N LEU A 73 -56.28 106.15 -170.11
CA LEU A 73 -56.90 105.23 -169.15
C LEU A 73 -56.33 103.81 -169.31
N GLU A 74 -56.08 103.34 -170.54
CA GLU A 74 -55.45 102.04 -170.77
C GLU A 74 -54.01 101.99 -170.22
N ARG A 75 -53.22 103.05 -170.47
CA ARG A 75 -51.85 103.19 -169.95
C ARG A 75 -51.82 103.10 -168.42
N LEU A 76 -52.69 103.84 -167.74
CA LEU A 76 -52.76 103.87 -166.28
C LEU A 76 -53.20 102.53 -165.68
N GLY A 77 -54.22 101.90 -166.27
CA GLY A 77 -54.68 100.59 -165.83
C GLY A 77 -53.58 99.53 -165.87
N ARG A 78 -52.70 99.58 -166.88
CA ARG A 78 -51.51 98.70 -166.95
C ARG A 78 -50.45 99.08 -165.92
N ALA A 79 -50.07 100.35 -165.85
CA ALA A 79 -48.97 100.79 -165.00
C ALA A 79 -49.29 100.68 -163.50
N VAL A 80 -50.44 101.20 -163.05
CA VAL A 80 -50.83 101.18 -161.63
C VAL A 80 -51.44 99.83 -161.25
N GLY A 81 -52.37 99.31 -162.06
CA GLY A 81 -53.13 98.10 -161.74
C GLY A 81 -52.35 96.80 -161.89
N LYS A 82 -51.56 96.63 -162.97
CA LYS A 82 -50.82 95.38 -163.23
C LYS A 82 -49.35 95.44 -162.82
N GLU A 83 -48.67 96.55 -163.10
CA GLU A 83 -47.22 96.68 -162.86
C GLU A 83 -46.89 97.25 -161.47
N GLY A 84 -47.89 97.71 -160.70
CA GLY A 84 -47.68 98.27 -159.36
C GLY A 84 -46.90 99.60 -159.35
N LYS A 85 -46.81 100.30 -160.49
CA LYS A 85 -46.15 101.62 -160.61
C LYS A 85 -47.07 102.74 -160.11
N THR A 86 -47.28 102.76 -158.80
CA THR A 86 -48.25 103.60 -158.07
C THR A 86 -48.03 105.13 -158.19
N ARG A 87 -46.88 105.59 -158.69
CA ARG A 87 -46.60 107.02 -158.91
C ARG A 87 -47.09 107.58 -160.26
N GLN A 88 -47.61 106.73 -161.14
CA GLN A 88 -48.13 107.16 -162.44
C GLN A 88 -49.46 107.91 -162.28
N ARG A 89 -49.65 108.99 -163.05
CA ARG A 89 -50.86 109.81 -163.09
C ARG A 89 -51.35 109.95 -164.53
N VAL A 90 -52.66 110.01 -164.73
CA VAL A 90 -53.28 110.31 -166.04
C VAL A 90 -53.17 111.80 -166.35
N SER A 91 -52.99 112.14 -167.63
CA SER A 91 -53.12 113.51 -168.11
C SER A 91 -53.73 113.58 -169.52
N PHE A 92 -54.83 114.33 -169.67
CA PHE A 92 -55.61 114.39 -170.91
C PHE A 92 -55.30 115.61 -171.80
N GLY A 93 -54.48 116.56 -171.31
CA GLY A 93 -53.88 117.63 -172.12
C GLY A 93 -54.76 118.85 -172.47
N ARG A 94 -56.03 118.91 -172.05
CA ARG A 94 -56.87 120.13 -172.11
C ARG A 94 -57.51 120.39 -170.73
N PRO A 95 -56.97 121.34 -169.92
CA PRO A 95 -57.33 121.48 -168.51
C PRO A 95 -58.64 122.24 -168.23
N SER A 96 -59.48 122.52 -169.23
CA SER A 96 -60.70 123.31 -169.04
C SER A 96 -61.96 122.44 -168.94
N GLN A 97 -62.78 122.75 -167.93
CA GLN A 97 -64.09 122.14 -167.63
C GLN A 97 -64.02 120.63 -167.30
N ALA A 98 -65.06 119.86 -167.64
CA ALA A 98 -65.31 118.50 -167.16
C ALA A 98 -64.15 117.51 -167.43
N TRP A 99 -63.30 117.74 -168.42
CA TRP A 99 -62.15 116.88 -168.72
C TRP A 99 -61.06 116.95 -167.63
N GLY A 100 -60.78 118.16 -167.12
CA GLY A 100 -59.84 118.34 -166.01
C GLY A 100 -60.36 117.73 -164.71
N GLU A 101 -61.67 117.81 -164.47
CA GLU A 101 -62.32 117.16 -163.33
C GLU A 101 -62.21 115.63 -163.40
N MET A 102 -62.37 115.04 -164.60
CA MET A 102 -62.19 113.60 -164.78
C MET A 102 -60.74 113.17 -164.52
N GLU A 103 -59.75 113.92 -165.01
CA GLU A 103 -58.33 113.68 -164.73
C GLU A 103 -58.04 113.72 -163.22
N ALA A 104 -58.53 114.76 -162.54
CA ALA A 104 -58.38 114.91 -161.10
C ALA A 104 -59.03 113.77 -160.32
N THR A 105 -60.24 113.35 -160.73
CA THR A 105 -60.99 112.27 -160.06
C THR A 105 -60.27 110.93 -160.18
N VAL A 106 -59.77 110.57 -161.36
CA VAL A 106 -59.02 109.30 -161.55
C VAL A 106 -57.72 109.30 -160.74
N ASN A 107 -56.99 110.42 -160.75
CA ASN A 107 -55.77 110.56 -159.98
C ASN A 107 -56.01 110.54 -158.46
N ALA A 108 -57.10 111.13 -157.98
CA ALA A 108 -57.51 111.06 -156.57
C ALA A 108 -57.83 109.62 -156.14
N LEU A 109 -58.56 108.86 -156.96
CA LEU A 109 -58.88 107.47 -156.66
C LEU A 109 -57.63 106.58 -156.57
N VAL A 110 -56.63 106.83 -157.42
CA VAL A 110 -55.33 106.15 -157.33
C VAL A 110 -54.64 106.48 -156.00
N GLU A 111 -54.60 107.75 -155.60
CA GLU A 111 -54.01 108.18 -154.32
C GLU A 111 -54.70 107.53 -153.12
N ASP A 112 -56.04 107.48 -153.13
CA ASP A 112 -56.86 106.96 -152.03
C ASP A 112 -56.67 105.44 -151.81
N LEU A 113 -56.23 104.70 -152.83
CA LEU A 113 -55.91 103.26 -152.70
C LEU A 113 -54.45 102.99 -152.27
N ILE A 114 -53.52 103.89 -152.57
CA ILE A 114 -52.08 103.64 -152.36
C ILE A 114 -51.65 103.91 -150.92
N TRP A 115 -52.10 105.01 -150.33
CA TRP A 115 -51.58 105.44 -149.02
C TRP A 115 -51.89 104.42 -147.89
N PRO A 116 -53.08 103.79 -147.78
CA PRO A 116 -53.36 102.83 -146.72
C PRO A 116 -52.50 101.57 -146.84
N THR A 117 -52.29 101.11 -148.07
CA THR A 117 -51.48 99.93 -148.39
C THR A 117 -50.02 100.14 -147.99
N THR A 118 -49.51 101.37 -148.17
CA THR A 118 -48.15 101.74 -147.78
C THR A 118 -47.99 101.73 -146.25
N GLU A 119 -48.96 102.28 -145.51
CA GLU A 119 -48.92 102.28 -144.04
C GLU A 119 -49.02 100.89 -143.41
N VAL A 120 -49.88 100.00 -143.96
CA VAL A 120 -49.94 98.61 -143.50
C VAL A 120 -48.61 97.89 -143.73
N THR A 121 -48.00 98.07 -144.89
CA THR A 121 -46.71 97.45 -145.23
C THR A 121 -45.59 97.93 -144.29
N ARG A 122 -45.56 99.23 -143.97
CA ARG A 122 -44.60 99.82 -143.04
C ARG A 122 -44.72 99.20 -141.64
N ALA A 123 -45.93 99.07 -141.11
CA ALA A 123 -46.13 98.48 -139.78
C ALA A 123 -45.73 97.00 -139.72
N ILE A 124 -46.05 96.21 -140.76
CA ILE A 124 -45.63 94.81 -140.84
C ILE A 124 -44.11 94.67 -140.93
N ALA A 125 -43.43 95.55 -141.68
CA ALA A 125 -41.96 95.55 -141.76
C ALA A 125 -41.33 95.82 -140.38
N ALA A 126 -41.86 96.77 -139.62
CA ALA A 126 -41.38 97.05 -138.26
C ALA A 126 -41.54 95.84 -137.31
N VAL A 127 -42.66 95.12 -137.40
CA VAL A 127 -42.87 93.86 -136.64
C VAL A 127 -41.82 92.81 -136.99
N ALA A 128 -41.47 92.67 -138.26
CA ALA A 128 -40.45 91.71 -138.70
C ALA A 128 -39.05 92.04 -138.19
N GLU A 129 -38.74 93.33 -138.00
CA GLU A 129 -37.50 93.81 -137.38
C GLU A 129 -37.52 93.76 -135.83
N GLY A 130 -38.66 93.38 -135.23
CA GLY A 130 -38.84 93.28 -133.79
C GLY A 130 -39.29 94.58 -133.09
N ASP A 131 -39.58 95.64 -133.85
CA ASP A 131 -40.14 96.88 -133.31
C ASP A 131 -41.68 96.81 -133.24
N LEU A 132 -42.17 96.33 -132.10
CA LEU A 132 -43.60 96.18 -131.81
C LEU A 132 -44.28 97.49 -131.37
N SER A 133 -43.58 98.64 -131.42
CA SER A 133 -44.17 99.95 -131.09
C SER A 133 -44.84 100.63 -132.29
N GLN A 134 -44.50 100.21 -133.51
CA GLN A 134 -44.93 100.84 -134.75
C GLN A 134 -46.28 100.28 -135.23
N THR A 135 -47.35 101.03 -135.01
CA THR A 135 -48.71 100.67 -135.46
C THR A 135 -49.09 101.35 -136.79
N VAL A 136 -50.08 100.79 -137.49
CA VAL A 136 -50.73 101.39 -138.67
C VAL A 136 -51.52 102.62 -138.22
N ARG A 137 -51.23 103.78 -138.81
CA ARG A 137 -51.95 105.02 -138.52
C ARG A 137 -53.35 104.97 -139.14
N LEU A 138 -54.37 105.22 -138.33
CA LEU A 138 -55.78 105.17 -138.76
C LEU A 138 -56.26 106.46 -139.46
N ASP A 139 -55.47 107.53 -139.36
CA ASP A 139 -55.68 108.84 -139.97
C ASP A 139 -54.32 109.39 -140.42
N VAL A 140 -54.22 109.82 -141.67
CA VAL A 140 -53.05 110.49 -142.23
C VAL A 140 -53.51 111.69 -143.04
N GLU A 141 -52.96 112.87 -142.73
CA GLU A 141 -53.24 114.14 -143.43
C GLU A 141 -54.74 114.50 -143.51
N GLY A 142 -55.52 114.16 -142.48
CA GLY A 142 -56.96 114.45 -142.39
C GLY A 142 -57.83 113.47 -143.16
N ARG A 143 -57.25 112.40 -143.73
CA ARG A 143 -57.96 111.31 -144.38
C ARG A 143 -58.08 110.15 -143.40
N ARG A 144 -59.30 109.94 -142.90
CA ARG A 144 -59.59 108.81 -142.03
C ARG A 144 -59.73 107.54 -142.87
N LEU A 145 -59.14 106.44 -142.41
CA LEU A 145 -59.40 105.13 -143.02
C LEU A 145 -60.87 104.74 -142.81
N GLU A 146 -61.52 104.33 -143.88
CA GLU A 146 -62.90 103.87 -143.88
C GLU A 146 -63.01 102.48 -144.53
N GLY A 147 -64.12 101.79 -144.25
CA GLY A 147 -64.42 100.48 -144.81
C GLY A 147 -63.37 99.40 -144.50
N GLU A 148 -62.98 98.64 -145.53
CA GLU A 148 -62.07 97.49 -145.41
C GLU A 148 -60.62 97.87 -145.02
N PHE A 149 -60.17 99.09 -145.34
CA PHE A 149 -58.84 99.54 -144.95
C PHE A 149 -58.74 99.80 -143.44
N LEU A 150 -59.78 100.39 -142.84
CA LEU A 150 -59.87 100.56 -141.38
C LEU A 150 -59.87 99.21 -140.67
N ARG A 151 -60.64 98.24 -141.20
CA ARG A 151 -60.70 96.88 -140.66
C ARG A 151 -59.33 96.22 -140.69
N SER A 152 -58.62 96.28 -141.81
CA SER A 152 -57.29 95.71 -141.97
C SER A 152 -56.27 96.35 -141.02
N ALA A 153 -56.24 97.68 -140.94
CA ALA A 153 -55.37 98.40 -140.01
C ALA A 153 -55.65 98.05 -138.54
N THR A 154 -56.92 97.89 -138.16
CA THR A 154 -57.32 97.52 -136.80
C THR A 154 -56.88 96.09 -136.44
N ILE A 155 -56.97 95.14 -137.38
CA ILE A 155 -56.50 93.77 -137.18
C ILE A 155 -54.98 93.74 -136.98
N VAL A 156 -54.22 94.43 -137.84
CA VAL A 156 -52.76 94.51 -137.73
C VAL A 156 -52.34 95.14 -136.41
N ASN A 157 -52.95 96.25 -136.00
CA ASN A 157 -52.67 96.89 -134.72
C ASN A 157 -52.99 96.00 -133.52
N SER A 158 -54.08 95.23 -133.58
CA SER A 158 -54.43 94.27 -132.53
C SER A 158 -53.40 93.15 -132.41
N MET A 159 -52.90 92.64 -133.54
CA MET A 159 -51.83 91.63 -133.57
C MET A 159 -50.52 92.18 -132.97
N ILE A 160 -50.14 93.40 -133.32
CA ILE A 160 -48.94 94.08 -132.79
C ILE A 160 -49.03 94.21 -131.26
N ALA A 161 -50.18 94.65 -130.75
CA ALA A 161 -50.41 94.78 -129.31
C ALA A 161 -50.29 93.43 -128.58
N GLN A 162 -50.87 92.36 -129.12
CA GLN A 162 -50.77 91.02 -128.52
C GLN A 162 -49.32 90.49 -128.48
N LEU A 163 -48.56 90.67 -129.56
CA LEU A 163 -47.14 90.31 -129.61
C LEU A 163 -46.32 91.07 -128.57
N GLY A 164 -46.58 92.38 -128.41
CA GLY A 164 -45.87 93.22 -127.45
C GLY A 164 -46.05 92.77 -126.00
N VAL A 165 -47.30 92.47 -125.60
CA VAL A 165 -47.59 92.00 -124.23
C VAL A 165 -46.95 90.63 -123.97
N PHE A 166 -47.04 89.69 -124.91
CA PHE A 166 -46.45 88.37 -124.75
C PHE A 166 -44.91 88.43 -124.61
N ALA A 167 -44.23 89.17 -125.49
CA ALA A 167 -42.77 89.30 -125.45
C ALA A 167 -42.29 89.94 -124.13
N GLY A 168 -43.00 90.94 -123.63
CA GLY A 168 -42.73 91.55 -122.34
C GLY A 168 -42.85 90.56 -121.17
N GLU A 169 -43.93 89.78 -121.13
CA GLU A 169 -44.20 88.83 -120.06
C GLU A 169 -43.21 87.64 -120.05
N VAL A 170 -42.87 87.08 -121.21
CA VAL A 170 -41.86 86.01 -121.29
C VAL A 170 -40.49 86.52 -120.83
N THR A 171 -40.10 87.72 -121.24
CA THR A 171 -38.82 88.32 -120.82
C THR A 171 -38.78 88.57 -119.32
N ARG A 172 -39.90 89.03 -118.74
CA ARG A 172 -40.03 89.26 -117.30
C ARG A 172 -39.90 87.95 -116.51
N VAL A 173 -40.66 86.92 -116.87
CA VAL A 173 -40.64 85.62 -116.16
C VAL A 173 -39.29 84.92 -116.30
N ALA A 174 -38.68 84.94 -117.49
CA ALA A 174 -37.34 84.39 -117.70
C ALA A 174 -36.30 85.07 -116.80
N ARG A 175 -36.37 86.40 -116.64
CA ARG A 175 -35.49 87.13 -115.72
C ARG A 175 -35.79 86.80 -114.27
N GLU A 176 -37.05 86.89 -113.83
CA GLU A 176 -37.44 86.67 -112.43
C GLU A 176 -37.09 85.26 -111.95
N VAL A 177 -37.46 84.23 -112.72
CA VAL A 177 -37.32 82.83 -112.32
C VAL A 177 -35.95 82.26 -112.68
N GLY A 178 -35.39 82.64 -113.83
CA GLY A 178 -34.13 82.11 -114.33
C GLY A 178 -32.89 82.85 -113.82
N THR A 179 -32.92 84.17 -113.69
CA THR A 179 -31.73 84.98 -113.37
C THR A 179 -31.77 85.54 -111.95
N ASP A 180 -32.87 86.18 -111.56
CA ASP A 180 -32.99 86.89 -110.27
C ASP A 180 -33.27 85.93 -109.10
N GLY A 181 -33.60 84.66 -109.38
CA GLY A 181 -33.93 83.65 -108.36
C GLY A 181 -35.24 83.91 -107.60
N LYS A 182 -36.11 84.80 -108.11
CA LYS A 182 -37.44 85.08 -107.55
C LYS A 182 -38.42 83.98 -107.98
N LEU A 183 -38.50 82.95 -107.15
CA LEU A 183 -39.33 81.78 -107.39
C LEU A 183 -40.84 82.09 -107.23
N GLY A 184 -41.63 81.82 -108.27
CA GLY A 184 -43.10 81.98 -108.29
C GLY A 184 -43.64 82.93 -109.36
N GLY A 185 -42.78 83.54 -110.19
CA GLY A 185 -43.21 84.37 -111.32
C GLY A 185 -43.99 83.57 -112.36
N GLN A 186 -45.14 84.10 -112.80
CA GLN A 186 -45.97 83.55 -113.88
C GLN A 186 -46.26 84.64 -114.91
N ALA A 187 -46.28 84.27 -116.18
CA ALA A 187 -46.65 85.11 -117.31
C ALA A 187 -48.18 85.23 -117.34
N GLN A 188 -48.68 86.46 -117.38
CA GLN A 188 -50.11 86.74 -117.53
C GLN A 188 -50.32 87.59 -118.79
N VAL A 189 -50.78 86.95 -119.86
CA VAL A 189 -51.06 87.61 -121.14
C VAL A 189 -52.58 87.63 -121.38
N PRO A 190 -53.27 88.78 -121.22
CA PRO A 190 -54.71 88.86 -121.38
C PRO A 190 -55.16 88.60 -122.83
N GLY A 191 -56.25 87.85 -123.01
CA GLY A 191 -56.91 87.69 -124.32
C GLY A 191 -56.23 86.74 -125.32
N VAL A 192 -55.26 85.93 -124.89
CA VAL A 192 -54.59 84.93 -125.75
C VAL A 192 -55.43 83.67 -125.92
N ALA A 193 -55.43 83.12 -127.14
CA ALA A 193 -56.09 81.87 -127.50
C ALA A 193 -55.23 81.08 -128.51
N GLY A 194 -55.50 79.78 -128.64
CA GLY A 194 -54.70 78.87 -129.47
C GLY A 194 -53.24 78.82 -129.01
N THR A 195 -52.30 78.83 -129.95
CA THR A 195 -50.86 78.69 -129.70
C THR A 195 -50.31 79.67 -128.66
N TRP A 196 -50.84 80.89 -128.57
CA TRP A 196 -50.39 81.89 -127.59
C TRP A 196 -50.71 81.50 -126.14
N LYS A 197 -51.84 80.83 -125.91
CA LYS A 197 -52.19 80.30 -124.60
C LYS A 197 -51.29 79.13 -124.25
N ASP A 198 -51.11 78.19 -125.18
CA ASP A 198 -50.26 77.01 -124.97
C ASP A 198 -48.82 77.41 -124.63
N LEU A 199 -48.26 78.42 -125.32
CA LEU A 199 -46.93 78.94 -125.02
C LEU A 199 -46.85 79.60 -123.63
N THR A 200 -47.87 80.37 -123.25
CA THR A 200 -47.95 81.00 -121.91
C THR A 200 -48.04 79.94 -120.81
N ASP A 201 -48.88 78.92 -121.00
CA ASP A 201 -49.07 77.81 -120.05
C ASP A 201 -47.80 76.96 -119.92
N ASN A 202 -47.06 76.75 -121.02
CA ASN A 202 -45.78 76.05 -121.00
C ASN A 202 -44.70 76.83 -120.24
N VAL A 203 -44.58 78.15 -120.45
CA VAL A 203 -43.65 79.01 -119.69
C VAL A 203 -44.00 78.98 -118.20
N ASN A 204 -45.28 79.07 -117.86
CA ASN A 204 -45.77 78.98 -116.47
C ASN A 204 -45.50 77.62 -115.83
N SER A 205 -45.69 76.53 -116.57
CA SER A 205 -45.41 75.17 -116.10
C SER A 205 -43.91 74.96 -115.85
N MET A 206 -43.05 75.47 -116.73
CA MET A 206 -41.60 75.44 -116.55
C MET A 206 -41.17 76.23 -115.30
N ALA A 207 -41.65 77.46 -115.16
CA ALA A 207 -41.37 78.33 -114.01
C ALA A 207 -41.86 77.73 -112.69
N GLY A 208 -43.06 77.13 -112.70
CA GLY A 208 -43.66 76.44 -111.55
C GLY A 208 -42.84 75.22 -111.12
N ASN A 209 -42.43 74.39 -112.08
CA ASN A 209 -41.60 73.21 -111.81
C ASN A 209 -40.25 73.62 -111.21
N LEU A 210 -39.53 74.57 -111.81
CA LEU A 210 -38.23 75.01 -111.30
C LEU A 210 -38.36 75.63 -109.89
N THR A 211 -39.41 76.43 -109.67
CA THR A 211 -39.73 77.02 -108.36
C THR A 211 -39.95 75.95 -107.29
N ALA A 212 -40.77 74.94 -107.57
CA ALA A 212 -41.08 73.90 -106.59
C ALA A 212 -39.84 73.05 -106.24
N GLN A 213 -39.04 72.73 -107.26
CA GLN A 213 -37.83 71.92 -107.11
C GLN A 213 -36.76 72.61 -106.27
N VAL A 214 -36.38 73.85 -106.62
CA VAL A 214 -35.34 74.60 -105.91
C VAL A 214 -35.77 74.92 -104.48
N ARG A 215 -37.04 75.29 -104.26
CA ARG A 215 -37.56 75.61 -102.91
C ARG A 215 -37.54 74.40 -101.98
N ASN A 216 -37.84 73.19 -102.48
CA ASN A 216 -37.80 71.98 -101.66
C ASN A 216 -36.36 71.60 -101.29
N ILE A 217 -35.43 71.68 -102.24
CA ILE A 217 -33.99 71.43 -102.01
C ILE A 217 -33.45 72.39 -100.95
N ALA A 218 -33.71 73.69 -101.07
CA ALA A 218 -33.28 74.69 -100.11
C ALA A 218 -33.86 74.44 -98.70
N GLY A 219 -35.12 74.01 -98.62
CA GLY A 219 -35.78 73.66 -97.36
C GLY A 219 -35.13 72.47 -96.65
N VAL A 220 -34.76 71.43 -97.40
CA VAL A 220 -34.08 70.25 -96.85
C VAL A 220 -32.64 70.60 -96.47
N ALA A 221 -31.90 71.30 -97.31
CA ALA A 221 -30.54 71.75 -96.98
C ALA A 221 -30.50 72.62 -95.70
N THR A 222 -31.47 73.51 -95.52
CA THR A 222 -31.62 74.32 -94.30
C THR A 222 -31.91 73.45 -93.07
N ALA A 223 -32.75 72.41 -93.22
CA ALA A 223 -33.05 71.48 -92.13
C ALA A 223 -31.80 70.70 -91.71
N VAL A 224 -31.04 70.18 -92.68
CA VAL A 224 -29.77 69.49 -92.45
C VAL A 224 -28.77 70.40 -91.73
N ALA A 225 -28.62 71.65 -92.17
CA ALA A 225 -27.73 72.62 -91.52
C ALA A 225 -28.14 72.94 -90.07
N ARG A 226 -29.42 72.83 -89.73
CA ARG A 226 -29.94 73.00 -88.36
C ARG A 226 -29.93 71.71 -87.53
N GLY A 227 -29.44 70.60 -88.10
CA GLY A 227 -29.37 69.29 -87.43
C GLY A 227 -30.66 68.46 -87.53
N ASP A 228 -31.67 68.90 -88.28
CA ASP A 228 -32.87 68.09 -88.56
C ASP A 228 -32.63 67.18 -89.77
N LEU A 229 -32.14 65.98 -89.49
CA LEU A 229 -31.80 64.95 -90.47
C LEU A 229 -32.99 64.05 -90.84
N SER A 230 -34.21 64.38 -90.38
CA SER A 230 -35.42 63.63 -90.72
C SER A 230 -36.01 64.01 -92.08
N ARG A 231 -35.63 65.17 -92.62
CA ARG A 231 -36.23 65.74 -93.82
C ARG A 231 -35.48 65.31 -95.08
N LYS A 232 -36.25 64.84 -96.08
CA LYS A 232 -35.74 64.46 -97.41
C LYS A 232 -36.42 65.26 -98.52
N ILE A 233 -35.74 65.35 -99.65
CA ILE A 233 -36.30 65.91 -100.87
C ILE A 233 -37.27 64.88 -101.45
N THR A 234 -38.56 65.24 -101.54
CA THR A 234 -39.64 64.32 -101.97
C THR A 234 -40.23 64.67 -103.33
N VAL A 235 -39.97 65.87 -103.85
CA VAL A 235 -40.52 66.35 -105.13
C VAL A 235 -40.05 65.45 -106.29
N ASP A 236 -40.94 65.25 -107.27
CA ASP A 236 -40.63 64.50 -108.49
C ASP A 236 -39.76 65.34 -109.43
N VAL A 237 -38.59 64.80 -109.75
CA VAL A 237 -37.50 65.49 -110.46
C VAL A 237 -36.89 64.52 -111.46
N LYS A 238 -36.43 65.06 -112.59
CA LYS A 238 -35.82 64.29 -113.68
C LYS A 238 -34.50 64.93 -114.08
N GLY A 239 -33.65 64.17 -114.77
CA GLY A 239 -32.32 64.63 -115.22
C GLY A 239 -31.38 64.94 -114.04
N GLU A 240 -30.57 65.98 -114.18
CA GLU A 240 -29.54 66.38 -113.20
C GLU A 240 -30.12 66.70 -111.81
N ILE A 241 -31.36 67.22 -111.75
CA ILE A 241 -32.01 67.51 -110.46
C ILE A 241 -32.34 66.22 -109.69
N LEU A 242 -32.58 65.10 -110.38
CA LEU A 242 -32.76 63.79 -109.72
C LEU A 242 -31.47 63.29 -109.11
N GLU A 243 -30.35 63.46 -109.80
CA GLU A 243 -29.03 63.13 -109.27
C GLU A 243 -28.69 63.97 -108.03
N LEU A 244 -29.01 65.28 -108.07
CA LEU A 244 -28.85 66.16 -106.92
C LEU A 244 -29.75 65.73 -105.74
N LYS A 245 -31.02 65.40 -105.99
CA LYS A 245 -31.94 64.86 -104.98
C LYS A 245 -31.39 63.59 -104.34
N ASN A 246 -30.93 62.64 -105.15
CA ASN A 246 -30.41 61.37 -104.67
C ASN A 246 -29.12 61.58 -103.85
N THR A 247 -28.23 62.46 -104.30
CA THR A 247 -26.99 62.79 -103.59
C THR A 247 -27.28 63.43 -102.23
N LEU A 248 -28.15 64.44 -102.19
CA LEU A 248 -28.54 65.10 -100.94
C LEU A 248 -29.28 64.15 -100.00
N ASN A 249 -30.22 63.34 -100.49
CA ASN A 249 -30.91 62.36 -99.65
C ASN A 249 -29.96 61.29 -99.10
N THR A 250 -29.00 60.81 -99.89
CA THR A 250 -27.97 59.86 -99.44
C THR A 250 -27.08 60.49 -98.37
N MET A 251 -26.71 61.77 -98.51
CA MET A 251 -25.96 62.51 -97.50
C MET A 251 -26.75 62.62 -96.19
N VAL A 252 -28.06 62.92 -96.26
CA VAL A 252 -28.94 62.95 -95.08
C VAL A 252 -28.98 61.60 -94.39
N ASP A 253 -29.11 60.52 -95.14
CA ASP A 253 -29.12 59.15 -94.60
C ASP A 253 -27.81 58.79 -93.89
N GLN A 254 -26.66 59.13 -94.50
CA GLN A 254 -25.34 58.90 -93.92
C GLN A 254 -25.13 59.71 -92.64
N LEU A 255 -25.50 60.99 -92.63
CA LEU A 255 -25.41 61.85 -91.44
C LEU A 255 -26.30 61.33 -90.31
N ASN A 256 -27.52 60.90 -90.61
CA ASN A 256 -28.47 60.42 -89.60
C ASN A 256 -27.98 59.10 -88.99
N ALA A 257 -27.50 58.17 -89.82
CA ALA A 257 -26.92 56.91 -89.36
C ALA A 257 -25.70 57.13 -88.47
N PHE A 258 -24.78 58.01 -88.88
CA PHE A 258 -23.60 58.35 -88.08
C PHE A 258 -23.96 59.03 -86.75
N ALA A 259 -24.86 60.01 -86.76
CA ALA A 259 -25.27 60.72 -85.54
C ALA A 259 -25.95 59.79 -84.52
N SER A 260 -26.83 58.89 -84.99
CA SER A 260 -27.45 57.87 -84.15
C SER A 260 -26.41 56.96 -83.52
N GLU A 261 -25.43 56.52 -84.30
CA GLU A 261 -24.44 55.54 -83.86
C GLU A 261 -23.42 56.13 -82.88
N VAL A 262 -22.93 57.35 -83.14
CA VAL A 262 -22.07 58.08 -82.19
C VAL A 262 -22.81 58.34 -80.87
N THR A 263 -24.09 58.74 -80.94
CA THR A 263 -24.90 58.96 -79.73
C THR A 263 -25.09 57.66 -78.94
N ARG A 264 -25.31 56.54 -79.63
CA ARG A 264 -25.44 55.22 -79.00
C ARG A 264 -24.14 54.80 -78.32
N VAL A 265 -23.00 54.86 -79.00
CA VAL A 265 -21.70 54.44 -78.45
C VAL A 265 -21.25 55.37 -77.32
N ALA A 266 -21.44 56.69 -77.46
CA ALA A 266 -21.16 57.64 -76.38
C ALA A 266 -22.01 57.36 -75.13
N ARG A 267 -23.28 56.96 -75.32
CA ARG A 267 -24.14 56.55 -74.21
C ARG A 267 -23.68 55.23 -73.59
N GLU A 268 -23.51 54.19 -74.40
CA GLU A 268 -23.15 52.85 -73.92
C GLU A 268 -21.79 52.83 -73.21
N VAL A 269 -20.75 53.39 -73.83
CA VAL A 269 -19.38 53.32 -73.31
C VAL A 269 -19.10 54.45 -72.32
N GLY A 270 -19.63 55.65 -72.56
CA GLY A 270 -19.34 56.83 -71.75
C GLY A 270 -20.24 57.02 -70.53
N THR A 271 -21.52 56.64 -70.59
CA THR A 271 -22.51 56.92 -69.51
C THR A 271 -23.04 55.65 -68.85
N ASP A 272 -23.43 54.65 -69.63
CA ASP A 272 -24.05 53.42 -69.12
C ASP A 272 -23.01 52.40 -68.61
N GLY A 273 -21.72 52.60 -68.90
CA GLY A 273 -20.64 51.70 -68.51
C GLY A 273 -20.67 50.32 -69.20
N LYS A 274 -21.41 50.19 -70.31
CA LYS A 274 -21.45 48.98 -71.14
C LYS A 274 -20.24 48.95 -72.06
N LEU A 275 -19.16 48.35 -71.54
CA LEU A 275 -17.88 48.27 -72.22
C LEU A 275 -17.90 47.29 -73.42
N GLY A 276 -17.47 47.76 -74.60
CA GLY A 276 -17.39 46.97 -75.83
C GLY A 276 -18.28 47.45 -76.99
N GLY A 277 -19.07 48.52 -76.79
CA GLY A 277 -19.85 49.13 -77.86
C GLY A 277 -18.95 49.73 -78.95
N GLN A 278 -19.18 49.34 -80.21
CA GLN A 278 -18.51 49.89 -81.39
C GLN A 278 -19.55 50.49 -82.34
N ALA A 279 -19.18 51.60 -82.97
CA ALA A 279 -19.93 52.26 -84.01
C ALA A 279 -19.79 51.48 -85.33
N GLN A 280 -20.93 51.05 -85.89
CA GLN A 280 -21.03 50.45 -87.21
C GLN A 280 -21.91 51.31 -88.11
N VAL A 281 -21.27 52.08 -89.00
CA VAL A 281 -21.98 52.91 -89.98
C VAL A 281 -21.73 52.34 -91.37
N LEU A 282 -22.79 51.85 -92.03
CA LEU A 282 -22.72 51.23 -93.36
C LEU A 282 -22.56 52.30 -94.46
N GLY A 283 -21.65 52.07 -95.41
CA GLY A 283 -21.49 52.91 -96.60
C GLY A 283 -20.68 54.19 -96.42
N VAL A 284 -19.93 54.34 -95.30
CA VAL A 284 -19.06 55.49 -95.05
C VAL A 284 -17.67 55.31 -95.66
N ALA A 285 -17.13 56.38 -96.24
CA ALA A 285 -15.78 56.43 -96.82
C ALA A 285 -15.13 57.79 -96.53
N GLY A 286 -13.80 57.87 -96.68
CA GLY A 286 -13.03 59.08 -96.37
C GLY A 286 -13.15 59.49 -94.90
N THR A 287 -13.35 60.78 -94.65
CA THR A 287 -13.41 61.36 -93.30
C THR A 287 -14.45 60.71 -92.38
N TRP A 288 -15.57 60.22 -92.92
CA TRP A 288 -16.60 59.54 -92.13
C TRP A 288 -16.13 58.18 -91.60
N LYS A 289 -15.30 57.47 -92.37
CA LYS A 289 -14.69 56.22 -91.92
C LYS A 289 -13.64 56.51 -90.85
N ASP A 290 -12.77 57.50 -91.08
CA ASP A 290 -11.75 57.89 -90.12
C ASP A 290 -12.36 58.32 -88.77
N LEU A 291 -13.46 59.08 -88.79
CA LEU A 291 -14.19 59.46 -87.58
C LEU A 291 -14.80 58.25 -86.86
N THR A 292 -15.38 57.31 -87.61
CA THR A 292 -15.94 56.06 -87.05
C THR A 292 -14.84 55.21 -86.39
N ASP A 293 -13.69 55.07 -87.06
CA ASP A 293 -12.54 54.31 -86.57
C ASP A 293 -11.90 54.97 -85.34
N ASN A 294 -11.86 56.30 -85.28
CA ASN A 294 -11.40 57.05 -84.10
C ASN A 294 -12.34 56.88 -82.90
N VAL A 295 -13.67 56.97 -83.09
CA VAL A 295 -14.66 56.69 -82.03
C VAL A 295 -14.52 55.25 -81.52
N ASN A 296 -14.36 54.29 -82.42
CA ASN A 296 -14.13 52.89 -82.06
C ASN A 296 -12.82 52.66 -81.31
N SER A 297 -11.74 53.34 -81.71
CA SER A 297 -10.44 53.26 -81.04
C SER A 297 -10.53 53.84 -79.63
N MET A 298 -11.22 54.97 -79.46
CA MET A 298 -11.48 55.56 -78.14
C MET A 298 -12.30 54.62 -77.25
N ALA A 299 -13.40 54.08 -77.77
CA ALA A 299 -14.26 53.15 -77.05
C ALA A 299 -13.53 51.85 -76.63
N SER A 300 -12.72 51.30 -77.53
CA SER A 300 -11.89 50.13 -77.27
C SER A 300 -10.82 50.40 -76.19
N ASN A 301 -10.12 51.54 -76.28
CA ASN A 301 -9.11 51.93 -75.30
C ASN A 301 -9.73 52.13 -73.91
N LEU A 302 -10.83 52.87 -73.79
CA LEU A 302 -11.55 53.05 -72.52
C LEU A 302 -12.05 51.71 -71.97
N THR A 303 -12.61 50.85 -72.84
CA THR A 303 -13.07 49.50 -72.48
C THR A 303 -11.94 48.66 -71.90
N ALA A 304 -10.81 48.57 -72.59
CA ALA A 304 -9.67 47.77 -72.15
C ALA A 304 -9.08 48.29 -70.83
N GLN A 305 -8.97 49.61 -70.68
CA GLN A 305 -8.44 50.26 -69.48
C GLN A 305 -9.33 50.01 -68.26
N VAL A 306 -10.62 50.31 -68.36
CA VAL A 306 -11.57 50.16 -67.24
C VAL A 306 -11.76 48.69 -66.88
N ARG A 307 -11.84 47.79 -67.86
CA ARG A 307 -11.98 46.35 -67.60
C ARG A 307 -10.76 45.78 -66.88
N ASN A 308 -9.54 46.16 -67.27
CA ASN A 308 -8.32 45.68 -66.59
C ASN A 308 -8.22 46.20 -65.15
N ILE A 309 -8.59 47.47 -64.91
CA ILE A 309 -8.69 48.04 -63.55
C ILE A 309 -9.70 47.26 -62.72
N ALA A 310 -10.89 47.00 -63.26
CA ALA A 310 -11.94 46.26 -62.57
C ALA A 310 -11.53 44.82 -62.23
N GLU A 311 -10.83 44.13 -63.14
CA GLU A 311 -10.30 42.79 -62.90
C GLU A 311 -9.28 42.77 -61.77
N VAL A 312 -8.33 43.72 -61.77
CA VAL A 312 -7.31 43.83 -60.72
C VAL A 312 -7.96 44.21 -59.38
N ALA A 313 -8.88 45.17 -59.36
CA ALA A 313 -9.62 45.54 -58.15
C ALA A 313 -10.44 44.36 -57.60
N THR A 314 -11.07 43.57 -58.48
CA THR A 314 -11.79 42.34 -58.09
C THR A 314 -10.84 41.28 -57.53
N ALA A 315 -9.65 41.13 -58.13
CA ALA A 315 -8.62 40.22 -57.63
C ALA A 315 -8.14 40.62 -56.23
N VAL A 316 -7.84 41.91 -56.04
CA VAL A 316 -7.48 42.50 -54.73
C VAL A 316 -8.58 42.27 -53.69
N ALA A 317 -9.85 42.51 -54.05
CA ALA A 317 -10.98 42.28 -53.16
C ALA A 317 -11.17 40.80 -52.78
N ARG A 318 -10.75 39.87 -53.66
CA ARG A 318 -10.76 38.42 -53.40
C ARG A 318 -9.47 37.93 -52.71
N GLY A 319 -8.52 38.81 -52.42
CA GLY A 319 -7.25 38.48 -51.79
C GLY A 319 -6.14 37.98 -52.73
N ASP A 320 -6.34 38.01 -54.05
CA ASP A 320 -5.29 37.74 -55.03
C ASP A 320 -4.51 39.02 -55.34
N LEU A 321 -3.41 39.20 -54.61
CA LEU A 321 -2.52 40.36 -54.70
C LEU A 321 -1.38 40.18 -55.72
N SER A 322 -1.43 39.11 -56.53
CA SER A 322 -0.44 38.86 -57.58
C SER A 322 -0.73 39.64 -58.87
N ARG A 323 -1.98 40.08 -59.06
CA ARG A 323 -2.43 40.73 -60.29
C ARG A 323 -2.18 42.24 -60.25
N LYS A 324 -1.58 42.76 -61.33
CA LYS A 324 -1.32 44.19 -61.53
C LYS A 324 -1.96 44.68 -62.81
N ILE A 325 -2.19 45.99 -62.89
CA ILE A 325 -2.61 46.64 -64.13
C ILE A 325 -1.40 46.69 -65.06
N THR A 326 -1.46 45.99 -66.18
CA THR A 326 -0.35 45.87 -67.14
C THR A 326 -0.58 46.66 -68.44
N VAL A 327 -1.82 47.02 -68.74
CA VAL A 327 -2.20 47.76 -69.95
C VAL A 327 -1.42 49.08 -70.05
N ASP A 328 -1.03 49.46 -71.27
CA ASP A 328 -0.35 50.72 -71.55
C ASP A 328 -1.36 51.89 -71.47
N VAL A 329 -1.07 52.84 -70.58
CA VAL A 329 -1.97 53.93 -70.21
C VAL A 329 -1.19 55.21 -70.04
N LYS A 330 -1.82 56.34 -70.38
CA LYS A 330 -1.21 57.67 -70.36
C LYS A 330 -2.10 58.65 -69.59
N GLY A 331 -1.53 59.77 -69.15
CA GLY A 331 -2.27 60.81 -68.40
C GLY A 331 -2.76 60.33 -67.03
N GLU A 332 -3.96 60.73 -66.63
CA GLU A 332 -4.55 60.44 -65.32
C GLU A 332 -4.72 58.93 -65.06
N ILE A 333 -5.00 58.13 -66.11
CA ILE A 333 -5.11 56.67 -65.98
C ILE A 333 -3.76 56.03 -65.62
N LEU A 334 -2.63 56.64 -66.01
CA LEU A 334 -1.30 56.18 -65.59
C LEU A 334 -1.07 56.44 -64.10
N GLU A 335 -1.51 57.58 -63.59
CA GLU A 335 -1.46 57.86 -62.15
C GLU A 335 -2.35 56.87 -61.38
N LEU A 336 -3.57 56.60 -61.87
CA LEU A 336 -4.45 55.59 -61.28
C LEU A 336 -3.81 54.19 -61.28
N LYS A 337 -3.20 53.78 -62.40
CA LYS A 337 -2.42 52.53 -62.50
C LYS A 337 -1.30 52.48 -61.47
N LYS A 338 -0.52 53.56 -61.32
CA LYS A 338 0.57 53.64 -60.34
C LYS A 338 0.02 53.50 -58.92
N THR A 339 -1.00 54.27 -58.57
CA THR A 339 -1.64 54.23 -57.24
C THR A 339 -2.19 52.85 -56.90
N LEU A 340 -2.95 52.23 -57.82
CA LEU A 340 -3.49 50.88 -57.61
C LEU A 340 -2.38 49.83 -57.54
N ASN A 341 -1.37 49.87 -58.42
CA ASN A 341 -0.27 48.91 -58.36
C ASN A 341 0.57 49.08 -57.07
N THR A 342 0.81 50.32 -56.62
CA THR A 342 1.48 50.58 -55.34
C THR A 342 0.66 50.08 -54.16
N MET A 343 -0.67 50.25 -54.20
CA MET A 343 -1.57 49.67 -53.20
C MET A 343 -1.49 48.14 -53.18
N VAL A 344 -1.51 47.49 -54.35
CA VAL A 344 -1.33 46.03 -54.49
C VAL A 344 0.01 45.60 -53.88
N ASP A 345 1.09 46.32 -54.18
CA ASP A 345 2.43 46.03 -53.63
C ASP A 345 2.48 46.17 -52.12
N GLN A 346 1.89 47.24 -51.55
CA GLN A 346 1.81 47.45 -50.11
C GLN A 346 0.96 46.38 -49.42
N LEU A 347 -0.19 46.02 -50.00
CA LEU A 347 -1.06 44.96 -49.49
C LEU A 347 -0.35 43.60 -49.51
N ASN A 348 0.37 43.29 -50.60
CA ASN A 348 1.06 42.01 -50.75
C ASN A 348 2.22 41.90 -49.75
N ALA A 349 3.00 42.97 -49.60
CA ALA A 349 4.08 43.04 -48.61
C ALA A 349 3.53 42.89 -47.18
N PHE A 350 2.45 43.60 -46.85
CA PHE A 350 1.80 43.49 -45.55
C PHE A 350 1.23 42.09 -45.29
N ALA A 351 0.49 41.52 -46.25
CA ALA A 351 -0.10 40.19 -46.11
C ALA A 351 0.96 39.10 -45.94
N SER A 352 2.05 39.16 -46.72
CA SER A 352 3.18 38.24 -46.59
C SER A 352 3.81 38.34 -45.20
N GLU A 353 4.02 39.56 -44.71
CA GLU A 353 4.69 39.81 -43.43
C GLU A 353 3.82 39.42 -42.23
N VAL A 354 2.53 39.75 -42.25
CA VAL A 354 1.58 39.30 -41.22
C VAL A 354 1.48 37.78 -41.22
N THR A 355 1.41 37.13 -42.39
CA THR A 355 1.38 35.67 -42.48
C THR A 355 2.68 35.05 -41.94
N ARG A 356 3.82 35.66 -42.23
CA ARG A 356 5.13 35.22 -41.71
C ARG A 356 5.20 35.33 -40.19
N VAL A 357 4.87 36.49 -39.62
CA VAL A 357 4.91 36.71 -38.17
C VAL A 357 3.86 35.88 -37.42
N ALA A 358 2.66 35.75 -37.97
CA ALA A 358 1.63 34.88 -37.41
C ALA A 358 2.07 33.40 -37.40
N ARG A 359 2.75 32.95 -38.45
CA ARG A 359 3.32 31.60 -38.49
C ARG A 359 4.49 31.45 -37.52
N GLU A 360 5.49 32.32 -37.59
CA GLU A 360 6.69 32.23 -36.76
C GLU A 360 6.38 32.32 -35.26
N VAL A 361 5.62 33.33 -34.85
CA VAL A 361 5.35 33.59 -33.43
C VAL A 361 4.15 32.80 -32.94
N GLY A 362 3.11 32.64 -33.76
CA GLY A 362 1.86 31.97 -33.37
C GLY A 362 1.87 30.46 -33.55
N THR A 363 2.42 29.93 -34.65
CA THR A 363 2.36 28.48 -34.97
C THR A 363 3.66 27.74 -34.68
N ASP A 364 4.80 28.28 -35.13
CA ASP A 364 6.11 27.64 -35.06
C ASP A 364 6.80 27.86 -33.69
N GLY A 365 6.30 28.78 -32.86
CA GLY A 365 6.85 29.10 -31.55
C GLY A 365 8.24 29.79 -31.59
N LYS A 366 8.64 30.32 -32.74
CA LYS A 366 9.87 31.12 -32.90
C LYS A 366 9.64 32.54 -32.39
N LEU A 367 9.90 32.73 -31.11
CA LEU A 367 9.66 33.99 -30.40
C LEU A 367 10.64 35.10 -30.82
N GLY A 368 10.13 36.31 -31.05
CA GLY A 368 10.91 37.50 -31.43
C GLY A 368 10.75 37.99 -32.87
N GLY A 369 9.92 37.32 -33.68
CA GLY A 369 9.58 37.79 -35.03
C GLY A 369 8.80 39.10 -34.99
N GLN A 370 9.24 40.10 -35.76
CA GLN A 370 8.55 41.38 -35.96
C GLN A 370 8.25 41.59 -37.44
N ALA A 371 7.10 42.20 -37.72
CA ALA A 371 6.67 42.62 -39.03
C ALA A 371 7.38 43.93 -39.41
N GLN A 372 8.12 43.92 -40.51
CA GLN A 372 8.67 45.11 -41.16
C GLN A 372 8.08 45.26 -42.54
N VAL A 373 7.18 46.22 -42.70
CA VAL A 373 6.58 46.56 -44.00
C VAL A 373 7.06 47.96 -44.42
N PRO A 374 7.91 48.08 -45.46
CA PRO A 374 8.43 49.37 -45.90
C PRO A 374 7.35 50.30 -46.48
N GLY A 375 7.41 51.59 -46.15
CA GLY A 375 6.57 52.62 -46.78
C GLY A 375 5.10 52.64 -46.33
N VAL A 376 4.76 51.98 -45.22
CA VAL A 376 3.40 52.00 -44.64
C VAL A 376 3.16 53.24 -43.76
N ALA A 377 1.96 53.81 -43.86
CA ALA A 377 1.51 54.97 -43.09
C ALA A 377 0.01 54.84 -42.72
N GLY A 378 -0.45 55.64 -41.76
CA GLY A 378 -1.83 55.58 -41.26
C GLY A 378 -2.19 54.21 -40.70
N THR A 379 -3.39 53.72 -41.04
CA THR A 379 -3.92 52.44 -40.54
C THR A 379 -3.02 51.23 -40.80
N TRP A 380 -2.21 51.24 -41.86
CA TRP A 380 -1.27 50.16 -42.15
C TRP A 380 -0.12 50.11 -41.16
N LYS A 381 0.37 51.28 -40.73
CA LYS A 381 1.37 51.37 -39.67
C LYS A 381 0.78 50.92 -38.34
N ASP A 382 -0.42 51.40 -38.00
CA ASP A 382 -1.10 51.02 -36.75
C ASP A 382 -1.35 49.50 -36.69
N LEU A 383 -1.76 48.88 -37.79
CA LEU A 383 -1.93 47.42 -37.88
C LEU A 383 -0.59 46.69 -37.74
N THR A 384 0.48 47.17 -38.36
CA THR A 384 1.82 46.60 -38.22
C THR A 384 2.33 46.70 -36.78
N ASP A 385 2.13 47.86 -36.13
CA ASP A 385 2.51 48.12 -34.74
C ASP A 385 1.66 47.27 -33.78
N ASN A 386 0.38 47.04 -34.07
CA ASN A 386 -0.48 46.14 -33.30
C ASN A 386 -0.05 44.66 -33.44
N VAL A 387 0.28 44.19 -34.65
CA VAL A 387 0.83 42.84 -34.87
C VAL A 387 2.16 42.67 -34.14
N ASN A 388 3.04 43.67 -34.19
CA ASN A 388 4.30 43.68 -33.46
C ASN A 388 4.10 43.70 -31.95
N SER A 389 3.14 44.48 -31.45
CA SER A 389 2.79 44.53 -30.03
C SER A 389 2.23 43.19 -29.56
N MET A 390 1.37 42.55 -30.36
CA MET A 390 0.85 41.21 -30.09
C MET A 390 1.97 40.17 -30.06
N ALA A 391 2.83 40.16 -31.09
CA ALA A 391 3.98 39.25 -31.19
C ALA A 391 4.98 39.44 -30.05
N GLY A 392 5.24 40.69 -29.66
CA GLY A 392 6.09 41.05 -28.52
C GLY A 392 5.49 40.58 -27.19
N ASN A 393 4.19 40.79 -26.99
CA ASN A 393 3.49 40.31 -25.80
C ASN A 393 3.51 38.79 -25.71
N LEU A 394 3.14 38.07 -26.78
CA LEU A 394 3.22 36.60 -26.83
C LEU A 394 4.65 36.10 -26.59
N THR A 395 5.65 36.76 -27.20
CA THR A 395 7.07 36.44 -26.99
C THR A 395 7.48 36.58 -25.53
N ALA A 396 7.18 37.72 -24.91
CA ALA A 396 7.54 37.95 -23.51
C ALA A 396 6.82 36.98 -22.57
N GLN A 397 5.53 36.74 -22.81
CA GLN A 397 4.69 35.85 -22.01
C GLN A 397 5.18 34.40 -22.08
N VAL A 398 5.29 33.84 -23.29
CA VAL A 398 5.69 32.45 -23.49
C VAL A 398 7.13 32.22 -23.05
N ARG A 399 8.05 33.15 -23.33
CA ARG A 399 9.46 33.02 -22.90
C ARG A 399 9.59 33.02 -21.38
N ASN A 400 8.87 33.89 -20.67
CA ASN A 400 8.94 33.93 -19.21
C ASN A 400 8.32 32.67 -18.57
N ILE A 401 7.20 32.18 -19.13
CA ILE A 401 6.60 30.90 -18.72
C ILE A 401 7.60 29.75 -18.96
N ALA A 402 8.24 29.70 -20.13
CA ALA A 402 9.22 28.67 -20.46
C ALA A 402 10.44 28.73 -19.53
N GLU A 403 10.97 29.92 -19.22
CA GLU A 403 12.08 30.09 -18.28
C GLU A 403 11.71 29.60 -16.87
N VAL A 404 10.54 29.97 -16.36
CA VAL A 404 10.08 29.54 -15.02
C VAL A 404 9.79 28.05 -15.01
N THR A 405 9.17 27.50 -16.06
CA THR A 405 8.91 26.05 -16.16
C THR A 405 10.20 25.25 -16.28
N THR A 406 11.20 25.76 -17.00
CA THR A 406 12.54 25.17 -17.08
C THR A 406 13.24 25.23 -15.72
N ALA A 407 13.11 26.34 -14.99
CA ALA A 407 13.65 26.47 -13.64
C ALA A 407 13.00 25.47 -12.67
N ILE A 408 11.67 25.33 -12.72
CA ILE A 408 10.92 24.31 -11.96
C ILE A 408 11.43 22.91 -12.30
N ALA A 409 11.61 22.58 -13.59
CA ALA A 409 12.13 21.30 -14.02
C ALA A 409 13.58 21.04 -13.56
N GLY A 410 14.39 22.10 -13.46
CA GLY A 410 15.74 22.07 -12.90
C GLY A 410 15.80 22.07 -11.36
N GLY A 411 14.65 22.14 -10.68
CA GLY A 411 14.55 22.17 -9.22
C GLY A 411 14.71 23.55 -8.57
N ASP A 412 14.84 24.62 -9.35
CA ASP A 412 14.86 26.00 -8.85
C ASP A 412 13.43 26.55 -8.71
N LEU A 413 12.87 26.35 -7.51
CA LEU A 413 11.54 26.81 -7.13
C LEU A 413 11.52 28.26 -6.61
N SER A 414 12.60 29.03 -6.79
CA SER A 414 12.65 30.44 -6.39
C SER A 414 12.09 31.40 -7.45
N ARG A 415 12.02 30.96 -8.72
CA ARG A 415 11.58 31.78 -9.85
C ARG A 415 10.06 31.74 -10.02
N LYS A 416 9.47 32.91 -10.27
CA LYS A 416 8.04 33.08 -10.56
C LYS A 416 7.85 33.86 -11.86
N ILE A 417 6.68 33.68 -12.47
CA ILE A 417 6.29 34.49 -13.62
C ILE A 417 5.91 35.88 -13.11
N THR A 418 6.63 36.92 -13.54
CA THR A 418 6.45 38.31 -13.08
C THR A 418 5.84 39.24 -14.13
N VAL A 419 5.81 38.82 -15.39
CA VAL A 419 5.27 39.63 -16.51
C VAL A 419 3.79 39.96 -16.27
N ASP A 420 3.38 41.17 -16.65
CA ASP A 420 1.98 41.60 -16.60
C ASP A 420 1.19 40.91 -17.71
N VAL A 421 0.14 40.19 -17.32
CA VAL A 421 -0.64 39.32 -18.20
C VAL A 421 -2.11 39.39 -17.84
N ARG A 422 -2.99 39.19 -18.82
CA ARG A 422 -4.44 39.30 -18.67
C ARG A 422 -5.13 38.09 -19.29
N GLY A 423 -6.39 37.85 -18.91
CA GLY A 423 -7.20 36.75 -19.44
C GLY A 423 -6.68 35.36 -19.06
N GLU A 424 -6.73 34.41 -19.99
CA GLU A 424 -6.32 33.02 -19.77
C GLU A 424 -4.83 32.88 -19.41
N ILE A 425 -3.96 33.76 -19.94
CA ILE A 425 -2.53 33.75 -19.57
C ILE A 425 -2.33 34.16 -18.09
N LEU A 426 -3.20 35.01 -17.54
CA LEU A 426 -3.17 35.33 -16.10
C LEU A 426 -3.53 34.11 -15.27
N GLN A 427 -4.58 33.37 -15.66
CA GLN A 427 -4.94 32.13 -14.98
C GLN A 427 -3.80 31.10 -15.06
N LEU A 428 -3.11 31.00 -16.20
CA LEU A 428 -1.94 30.13 -16.35
C LEU A 428 -0.77 30.59 -15.46
N LYS A 429 -0.48 31.89 -15.41
CA LYS A 429 0.51 32.48 -14.50
C LYS A 429 0.18 32.17 -13.05
N GLU A 430 -1.07 32.39 -12.63
CA GLU A 430 -1.52 32.11 -11.27
C GLU A 430 -1.39 30.63 -10.95
N ALA A 431 -1.87 29.74 -11.84
CA ALA A 431 -1.77 28.29 -11.66
C ALA A 431 -0.31 27.83 -11.53
N ILE A 432 0.60 28.30 -12.41
CA ILE A 432 2.03 27.96 -12.34
C ILE A 432 2.66 28.54 -11.07
N ASN A 433 2.38 29.79 -10.72
CA ASN A 433 2.95 30.41 -9.51
C ASN A 433 2.43 29.72 -8.23
N THR A 434 1.15 29.33 -8.18
CA THR A 434 0.58 28.53 -7.09
C THR A 434 1.24 27.15 -7.03
N MET A 435 1.48 26.51 -8.18
CA MET A 435 2.23 25.25 -8.24
C MET A 435 3.66 25.42 -7.70
N VAL A 436 4.37 26.49 -8.08
CA VAL A 436 5.71 26.81 -7.54
C VAL A 436 5.65 26.97 -6.03
N ASP A 437 4.66 27.68 -5.50
CA ASP A 437 4.49 27.87 -4.06
C ASP A 437 4.21 26.55 -3.33
N GLN A 438 3.33 25.72 -3.87
CA GLN A 438 3.03 24.38 -3.33
C GLN A 438 4.26 23.47 -3.36
N LEU A 439 4.98 23.41 -4.49
CA LEU A 439 6.21 22.64 -4.65
C LEU A 439 7.28 23.11 -3.66
N ARG A 440 7.46 24.42 -3.51
CA ARG A 440 8.46 25.00 -2.61
C ARG A 440 8.14 24.69 -1.16
N SER A 441 6.87 24.81 -0.76
CA SER A 441 6.44 24.46 0.59
C SER A 441 6.59 22.96 0.85
N PHE A 442 6.21 22.12 -0.11
CA PHE A 442 6.38 20.66 0.00
C PHE A 442 7.86 20.27 0.09
N ALA A 443 8.72 20.81 -0.78
CA ALA A 443 10.15 20.53 -0.78
C ALA A 443 10.82 20.96 0.53
N ALA A 444 10.48 22.15 1.05
CA ALA A 444 10.97 22.62 2.34
C ALA A 444 10.56 21.67 3.46
N GLU A 445 9.32 21.21 3.45
CA GLU A 445 8.76 20.37 4.51
C GLU A 445 9.28 18.93 4.46
N VAL A 446 9.39 18.34 3.27
CA VAL A 446 10.06 17.04 3.09
C VAL A 446 11.52 17.12 3.51
N THR A 447 12.23 18.19 3.16
CA THR A 447 13.63 18.38 3.58
C THR A 447 13.73 18.51 5.09
N ARG A 448 12.79 19.23 5.73
CA ARG A 448 12.73 19.39 7.19
C ARG A 448 12.47 18.06 7.88
N VAL A 449 11.45 17.31 7.47
CA VAL A 449 11.09 16.01 8.06
C VAL A 449 12.17 14.95 7.79
N ALA A 450 12.74 14.91 6.59
CA ALA A 450 13.85 14.02 6.27
C ALA A 450 15.08 14.30 7.15
N ARG A 451 15.37 15.58 7.42
CA ARG A 451 16.45 15.96 8.34
C ARG A 451 16.10 15.61 9.79
N GLU A 452 14.93 16.03 10.28
CA GLU A 452 14.53 15.81 11.67
C GLU A 452 14.43 14.32 12.03
N VAL A 453 13.75 13.53 11.20
CA VAL A 453 13.48 12.12 11.48
C VAL A 453 14.62 11.22 10.98
N GLY A 454 15.20 11.53 9.82
CA GLY A 454 16.23 10.70 9.20
C GLY A 454 17.67 11.01 9.65
N THR A 455 18.01 12.28 9.90
CA THR A 455 19.40 12.69 10.21
C THR A 455 19.59 13.06 11.69
N ASP A 456 18.71 13.90 12.24
CA ASP A 456 18.82 14.45 13.59
C ASP A 456 18.26 13.50 14.68
N GLY A 457 17.52 12.46 14.28
CA GLY A 457 16.91 11.50 15.20
C GLY A 457 15.81 12.06 16.09
N LYS A 458 15.25 13.24 15.75
CA LYS A 458 14.10 13.84 16.44
C LYS A 458 12.81 13.17 15.99
N LEU A 459 12.41 12.15 16.76
CA LEU A 459 11.25 11.31 16.46
C LEU A 459 9.92 12.06 16.70
N GLY A 460 9.01 12.02 15.71
CA GLY A 460 7.66 12.62 15.78
C GLY A 460 7.41 13.81 14.87
N GLY A 461 8.40 14.25 14.07
CA GLY A 461 8.19 15.29 13.05
C GLY A 461 7.23 14.83 11.95
N GLN A 462 6.20 15.62 11.69
CA GLN A 462 5.25 15.41 10.59
C GLN A 462 5.31 16.59 9.61
N ALA A 463 5.16 16.29 8.33
CA ALA A 463 5.04 17.27 7.26
C ALA A 463 3.62 17.86 7.25
N GLN A 464 3.53 19.18 7.43
CA GLN A 464 2.29 19.94 7.22
C GLN A 464 2.47 20.89 6.03
N VAL A 465 1.79 20.57 4.93
CA VAL A 465 1.77 21.42 3.74
C VAL A 465 0.34 21.95 3.54
N PRO A 466 0.08 23.25 3.76
CA PRO A 466 -1.26 23.82 3.62
C PRO A 466 -1.78 23.75 2.18
N GLY A 467 -3.07 23.42 1.99
CA GLY A 467 -3.75 23.52 0.70
C GLY A 467 -3.41 22.43 -0.34
N VAL A 468 -2.79 21.32 0.07
CA VAL A 468 -2.49 20.18 -0.82
C VAL A 468 -3.68 19.24 -1.00
N ALA A 469 -3.87 18.74 -2.23
CA ALA A 469 -4.91 17.78 -2.61
C ALA A 469 -4.38 16.81 -3.67
N GLY A 470 -5.08 15.68 -3.89
CA GLY A 470 -4.67 14.65 -4.85
C GLY A 470 -3.30 14.05 -4.52
N THR A 471 -2.46 13.86 -5.53
CA THR A 471 -1.13 13.25 -5.39
C THR A 471 -0.21 13.97 -4.40
N TRP A 472 -0.37 15.29 -4.20
CA TRP A 472 0.40 16.02 -3.20
C TRP A 472 0.03 15.61 -1.78
N LYS A 473 -1.26 15.41 -1.52
CA LYS A 473 -1.73 14.90 -0.24
C LYS A 473 -1.25 13.47 -0.03
N ASP A 474 -1.36 12.62 -1.04
CA ASP A 474 -0.88 11.23 -0.96
C ASP A 474 0.63 11.17 -0.67
N LEU A 475 1.44 12.05 -1.29
CA LEU A 475 2.87 12.15 -1.03
C LEU A 475 3.16 12.66 0.40
N THR A 476 2.46 13.68 0.88
CA THR A 476 2.57 14.15 2.27
C THR A 476 2.19 13.05 3.26
N ASP A 477 1.10 12.32 3.00
CA ASP A 477 0.63 11.21 3.82
C ASP A 477 1.61 10.03 3.80
N ASN A 478 2.25 9.75 2.66
CA ASN A 478 3.32 8.75 2.54
C ASN A 478 4.58 9.16 3.30
N VAL A 479 5.02 10.42 3.22
CA VAL A 479 6.16 10.94 4.01
C VAL A 479 5.85 10.88 5.51
N ASN A 480 4.62 11.24 5.90
CA ASN A 480 4.16 11.14 7.29
C ASN A 480 4.06 9.69 7.76
N SER A 481 3.60 8.77 6.92
CA SER A 481 3.55 7.33 7.22
C SER A 481 4.96 6.77 7.38
N MET A 482 5.90 7.17 6.51
CA MET A 482 7.31 6.78 6.62
C MET A 482 7.94 7.32 7.91
N ALA A 483 7.76 8.61 8.21
CA ALA A 483 8.26 9.26 9.42
C ALA A 483 7.65 8.64 10.68
N GLY A 484 6.34 8.33 10.65
CA GLY A 484 5.63 7.64 11.72
C GLY A 484 6.13 6.22 11.94
N ASN A 485 6.34 5.46 10.86
CA ASN A 485 6.91 4.11 10.92
C ASN A 485 8.33 4.13 11.50
N LEU A 486 9.23 4.98 10.97
CA LEU A 486 10.59 5.14 11.51
C LEU A 486 10.57 5.57 12.98
N THR A 487 9.70 6.51 13.33
CA THR A 487 9.52 6.98 14.72
C THR A 487 9.09 5.84 15.63
N ALA A 488 8.04 5.10 15.27
CA ALA A 488 7.54 3.99 16.07
C ALA A 488 8.59 2.88 16.19
N GLN A 489 9.27 2.54 15.10
CA GLN A 489 10.31 1.51 15.05
C GLN A 489 11.49 1.84 15.96
N VAL A 490 12.11 3.01 15.76
CA VAL A 490 13.29 3.43 16.54
C VAL A 490 12.94 3.64 18.00
N ARG A 491 11.77 4.23 18.31
CA ARG A 491 11.34 4.42 19.71
C ARG A 491 11.12 3.08 20.42
N ASN A 492 10.50 2.09 19.77
CA ASN A 492 10.29 0.78 20.40
C ASN A 492 11.61 0.02 20.60
N ILE A 493 12.54 0.10 19.63
CA ILE A 493 13.89 -0.45 19.78
C ILE A 493 14.61 0.22 20.95
N ALA A 494 14.56 1.56 21.05
CA ALA A 494 15.17 2.30 22.13
C ALA A 494 14.57 1.91 23.49
N GLU A 495 13.24 1.86 23.61
CA GLU A 495 12.56 1.43 24.84
C GLU A 495 12.95 0.02 25.28
N VAL A 496 12.98 -0.95 24.35
CA VAL A 496 13.37 -2.33 24.65
C VAL A 496 14.85 -2.41 25.00
N THR A 497 15.72 -1.68 24.30
CA THR A 497 17.16 -1.65 24.59
C THR A 497 17.44 -1.00 25.96
N THR A 498 16.72 0.07 26.30
CA THR A 498 16.77 0.67 27.65
C THR A 498 16.26 -0.30 28.71
N ALA A 499 15.19 -1.05 28.44
CA ALA A 499 14.69 -2.08 29.36
C ALA A 499 15.72 -3.19 29.58
N ILE A 500 16.36 -3.68 28.51
CA ILE A 500 17.48 -4.63 28.58
C ILE A 500 18.62 -4.08 29.43
N ALA A 501 19.01 -2.82 29.21
CA ALA A 501 20.07 -2.17 29.99
C ALA A 501 19.70 -2.02 31.48
N GLY A 502 18.41 -1.81 31.79
CA GLY A 502 17.88 -1.80 33.15
C GLY A 502 17.68 -3.18 33.78
N GLY A 503 17.94 -4.27 33.05
CA GLY A 503 17.77 -5.66 33.51
C GLY A 503 16.36 -6.23 33.35
N ASP A 504 15.42 -5.51 32.73
CA ASP A 504 14.07 -6.01 32.41
C ASP A 504 14.08 -6.76 31.06
N LEU A 505 14.31 -8.07 31.14
CA LEU A 505 14.34 -8.99 30.00
C LEU A 505 12.95 -9.51 29.61
N SER A 506 11.86 -8.94 30.15
CA SER A 506 10.49 -9.32 29.79
C SER A 506 9.98 -8.60 28.53
N ARG A 507 10.57 -7.45 28.19
CA ARG A 507 10.15 -6.61 27.05
C ARG A 507 10.80 -7.08 25.75
N LYS A 508 9.99 -7.18 24.70
CA LYS A 508 10.41 -7.48 23.32
C LYS A 508 9.91 -6.41 22.37
N ILE A 509 10.58 -6.28 21.23
CA ILE A 509 10.10 -5.42 20.14
C ILE A 509 8.91 -6.14 19.48
N THR A 510 7.72 -5.54 19.55
CA THR A 510 6.46 -6.12 19.05
C THR A 510 5.94 -5.47 17.78
N VAL A 511 6.45 -4.28 17.43
CA VAL A 511 6.03 -3.52 16.25
C VAL A 511 6.24 -4.33 14.97
N ASP A 512 5.33 -4.16 14.01
CA ASP A 512 5.45 -4.77 12.68
C ASP A 512 6.54 -4.04 11.87
N VAL A 513 7.52 -4.81 11.41
CA VAL A 513 8.74 -4.29 10.76
C VAL A 513 9.13 -5.20 9.61
N ARG A 514 9.75 -4.62 8.58
CA ARG A 514 10.15 -5.33 7.36
C ARG A 514 11.60 -4.98 7.00
N GLY A 515 12.24 -5.82 6.19
CA GLY A 515 13.61 -5.60 5.71
C GLY A 515 14.67 -5.68 6.81
N GLU A 516 15.68 -4.80 6.76
CA GLU A 516 16.81 -4.80 7.72
C GLU A 516 16.36 -4.53 9.17
N ILE A 517 15.29 -3.75 9.38
CA ILE A 517 14.74 -3.52 10.72
C ILE A 517 14.12 -4.81 11.30
N LEU A 518 13.57 -5.70 10.46
CA LEU A 518 13.11 -7.01 10.91
C LEU A 518 14.27 -7.88 11.38
N GLN A 519 15.38 -7.89 10.64
CA GLN A 519 16.59 -8.59 11.06
C GLN A 519 17.12 -8.02 12.38
N LEU A 520 17.08 -6.70 12.56
CA LEU A 520 17.47 -6.06 13.82
C LEU A 520 16.52 -6.44 14.97
N LYS A 521 15.20 -6.43 14.74
CA LYS A 521 14.20 -6.90 15.70
C LYS A 521 14.45 -8.36 16.09
N GLU A 522 14.66 -9.23 15.12
CA GLU A 522 14.93 -10.65 15.36
C GLU A 522 16.23 -10.85 16.13
N ALA A 523 17.30 -10.12 15.76
CA ALA A 523 18.58 -10.17 16.47
C ALA A 523 18.45 -9.69 17.93
N ILE A 524 17.78 -8.55 18.17
CA ILE A 524 17.56 -8.02 19.52
C ILE A 524 16.64 -8.96 20.31
N ASN A 525 15.53 -9.44 19.74
CA ASN A 525 14.63 -10.36 20.44
C ASN A 525 15.32 -11.70 20.75
N THR A 526 16.14 -12.22 19.84
CA THR A 526 16.96 -13.43 20.08
C THR A 526 17.98 -13.17 21.19
N MET A 527 18.61 -11.99 21.22
CA MET A 527 19.50 -11.59 22.30
C MET A 527 18.76 -11.51 23.64
N VAL A 528 17.55 -10.93 23.68
CA VAL A 528 16.68 -10.90 24.87
C VAL A 528 16.39 -12.32 25.35
N ASP A 529 16.04 -13.23 24.45
CA ASP A 529 15.76 -14.63 24.78
C ASP A 529 17.00 -15.35 25.33
N GLN A 530 18.17 -15.15 24.71
CA GLN A 530 19.44 -15.70 25.18
C GLN A 530 19.83 -15.15 26.56
N LEU A 531 19.71 -13.84 26.77
CA LEU A 531 19.97 -13.18 28.05
C LEU A 531 19.02 -13.68 29.13
N ARG A 532 17.73 -13.81 28.81
CA ARG A 532 16.72 -14.30 29.76
C ARG A 532 16.97 -15.75 30.15
N SER A 533 17.30 -16.60 29.17
CA SER A 533 17.66 -18.00 29.42
C SER A 533 18.92 -18.09 30.27
N PHE A 534 19.96 -17.32 29.93
CA PHE A 534 21.21 -17.29 30.70
C PHE A 534 20.98 -16.79 32.13
N ALA A 535 20.28 -15.67 32.32
CA ALA A 535 19.98 -15.11 33.62
C ALA A 535 19.16 -16.08 34.49
N SER A 536 18.15 -16.73 33.91
CA SER A 536 17.38 -17.77 34.59
C SER A 536 18.28 -18.92 35.04
N GLU A 537 19.19 -19.34 34.18
CA GLU A 537 20.02 -20.52 34.43
C GLU A 537 21.16 -20.25 35.42
N VAL A 538 21.79 -19.08 35.35
CA VAL A 538 22.74 -18.61 36.38
C VAL A 538 22.02 -18.45 37.72
N THR A 539 20.82 -17.88 37.73
CA THR A 539 20.04 -17.73 38.97
C THR A 539 19.66 -19.10 39.55
N ARG A 540 19.29 -20.06 38.69
CA ARG A 540 18.96 -21.42 39.10
C ARG A 540 20.17 -22.13 39.69
N VAL A 541 21.31 -22.14 39.00
CA VAL A 541 22.54 -22.80 39.47
C VAL A 541 23.12 -22.12 40.70
N ALA A 542 23.12 -20.79 40.75
CA ALA A 542 23.54 -20.05 41.94
C ALA A 542 22.66 -20.38 43.16
N ARG A 543 21.35 -20.52 42.96
CA ARG A 543 20.44 -20.96 44.02
C ARG A 543 20.66 -22.42 44.39
N GLU A 544 20.67 -23.34 43.43
CA GLU A 544 20.80 -24.77 43.68
C GLU A 544 22.13 -25.12 44.37
N VAL A 545 23.25 -24.61 43.83
CA VAL A 545 24.61 -24.95 44.33
C VAL A 545 25.02 -24.04 45.48
N GLY A 546 24.69 -22.75 45.41
CA GLY A 546 25.12 -21.76 46.39
C GLY A 546 24.22 -21.59 47.61
N THR A 547 22.89 -21.75 47.46
CA THR A 547 21.92 -21.49 48.55
C THR A 547 21.26 -22.77 49.07
N ASP A 548 20.77 -23.62 48.17
CA ASP A 548 19.99 -24.82 48.51
C ASP A 548 20.88 -26.03 48.83
N GLY A 549 22.19 -25.96 48.54
CA GLY A 549 23.15 -27.04 48.79
C GLY A 549 22.95 -28.29 47.93
N LYS A 550 22.20 -28.20 46.82
CA LYS A 550 22.01 -29.28 45.85
C LYS A 550 23.22 -29.34 44.91
N LEU A 551 24.19 -30.16 45.29
CA LEU A 551 25.46 -30.29 44.58
C LEU A 551 25.29 -31.04 43.23
N GLY A 552 25.96 -30.55 42.18
CA GLY A 552 25.99 -31.15 40.83
C GLY A 552 25.15 -30.45 39.76
N GLY A 553 24.48 -29.34 40.08
CA GLY A 553 23.76 -28.53 39.09
C GLY A 553 24.71 -27.86 38.09
N GLN A 554 24.45 -28.03 36.80
CA GLN A 554 25.15 -27.34 35.71
C GLN A 554 24.18 -26.44 34.96
N ALA A 555 24.67 -25.27 34.53
CA ALA A 555 23.95 -24.34 33.68
C ALA A 555 24.04 -24.83 32.23
N GLN A 556 22.89 -25.06 31.61
CA GLN A 556 22.82 -25.42 30.19
C GLN A 556 21.97 -24.39 29.45
N VAL A 557 22.64 -23.51 28.71
CA VAL A 557 21.98 -22.46 27.93
C VAL A 557 22.08 -22.82 26.44
N PRO A 558 20.96 -23.16 25.77
CA PRO A 558 20.97 -23.53 24.36
C PRO A 558 21.41 -22.37 23.45
N GLY A 559 22.24 -22.65 22.44
CA GLY A 559 22.57 -21.70 21.37
C GLY A 559 23.54 -20.56 21.74
N VAL A 560 24.23 -20.65 22.88
CA VAL A 560 25.23 -19.64 23.28
C VAL A 560 26.60 -19.88 22.66
N ALA A 561 27.27 -18.80 22.23
CA ALA A 561 28.61 -18.81 21.65
C ALA A 561 29.44 -17.61 22.17
N GLY A 562 30.75 -17.61 21.93
CA GLY A 562 31.64 -16.53 22.36
C GLY A 562 31.66 -16.32 23.88
N THR A 563 31.56 -15.06 24.32
CA THR A 563 31.60 -14.68 25.74
C THR A 563 30.52 -15.37 26.58
N TRP A 564 29.33 -15.60 26.03
CA TRP A 564 28.23 -16.27 26.75
C TRP A 564 28.55 -17.73 27.07
N LYS A 565 29.20 -18.43 26.14
CA LYS A 565 29.69 -19.80 26.38
C LYS A 565 30.78 -19.78 27.44
N GLY A 566 31.75 -18.88 27.34
CA GLY A 566 32.82 -18.73 28.35
C GLY A 566 32.30 -18.42 29.76
N LEU A 567 31.28 -17.56 29.89
CA LEU A 567 30.63 -17.29 31.18
C LEU A 567 29.86 -18.49 31.71
N THR A 568 29.16 -19.23 30.85
CA THR A 568 28.46 -20.47 31.22
C THR A 568 29.45 -21.53 31.71
N ASP A 569 30.58 -21.69 31.00
CA ASP A 569 31.66 -22.61 31.35
C ASP A 569 32.32 -22.21 32.69
N ASN A 570 32.49 -20.91 32.96
CA ASN A 570 32.98 -20.42 34.25
C ASN A 570 32.01 -20.68 35.40
N VAL A 571 30.70 -20.45 35.20
CA VAL A 571 29.65 -20.78 36.20
C VAL A 571 29.63 -22.28 36.48
N ASN A 572 29.74 -23.11 35.45
CA ASN A 572 29.83 -24.57 35.58
C ASN A 572 31.10 -25.02 36.29
N SER A 573 32.24 -24.39 35.99
CA SER A 573 33.52 -24.67 36.65
C SER A 573 33.45 -24.33 38.14
N MET A 574 32.86 -23.17 38.48
CA MET A 574 32.62 -22.78 39.86
C MET A 574 31.67 -23.74 40.58
N ALA A 575 30.54 -24.11 39.96
CA ALA A 575 29.58 -25.06 40.51
C ALA A 575 30.19 -26.45 40.75
N SER A 576 31.01 -26.93 39.80
CA SER A 576 31.74 -28.19 39.92
C SER A 576 32.78 -28.15 41.04
N ASN A 577 33.54 -27.06 41.15
CA ASN A 577 34.52 -26.88 42.22
C ASN A 577 33.86 -26.85 43.60
N LEU A 578 32.80 -26.05 43.78
CA LEU A 578 32.03 -26.00 45.03
C LEU A 578 31.42 -27.37 45.36
N THR A 579 30.86 -28.06 44.37
CA THR A 579 30.31 -29.41 44.52
C THR A 579 31.37 -30.40 45.00
N ALA A 580 32.53 -30.46 44.36
CA ALA A 580 33.60 -31.37 44.74
C ALA A 580 34.14 -31.06 46.16
N GLN A 581 34.31 -29.77 46.47
CA GLN A 581 34.81 -29.31 47.76
C GLN A 581 33.87 -29.66 48.91
N VAL A 582 32.60 -29.26 48.81
CA VAL A 582 31.60 -29.49 49.87
C VAL A 582 31.31 -30.99 50.02
N ARG A 583 31.26 -31.75 48.92
CA ARG A 583 31.03 -33.20 48.99
C ARG A 583 32.18 -33.92 49.69
N ASN A 584 33.43 -33.56 49.40
CA ASN A 584 34.59 -34.20 50.05
C ASN A 584 34.65 -33.86 51.55
N ILE A 585 34.37 -32.60 51.92
CA ILE A 585 34.23 -32.19 53.33
C ILE A 585 33.12 -33.00 54.00
N ALA A 586 31.93 -33.05 53.42
CA ALA A 586 30.78 -33.78 53.97
C ALA A 586 31.07 -35.28 54.13
N GLU A 587 31.74 -35.91 53.17
CA GLU A 587 32.16 -37.31 53.26
C GLU A 587 33.13 -37.55 54.42
N VAL A 588 34.13 -36.68 54.60
CA VAL A 588 35.11 -36.80 55.68
C VAL A 588 34.45 -36.51 57.04
N THR A 589 33.63 -35.46 57.16
CA THR A 589 32.88 -35.18 58.39
C THR A 589 31.90 -36.29 58.73
N THR A 590 31.25 -36.91 57.73
CA THR A 590 30.38 -38.09 57.93
C THR A 590 31.19 -39.30 58.38
N ALA A 591 32.38 -39.53 57.80
CA ALA A 591 33.27 -40.60 58.23
C ALA A 591 33.71 -40.41 59.69
N VAL A 592 34.12 -39.19 60.05
CA VAL A 592 34.46 -38.80 61.42
C VAL A 592 33.27 -39.03 62.37
N ALA A 593 32.07 -38.62 61.99
CA ALA A 593 30.85 -38.84 62.79
C ALA A 593 30.50 -40.33 62.96
N ARG A 594 30.86 -41.19 61.99
CA ARG A 594 30.71 -42.65 62.07
C ARG A 594 31.88 -43.33 62.79
N GLY A 595 32.87 -42.58 63.27
CA GLY A 595 34.04 -43.10 63.97
C GLY A 595 35.20 -43.57 63.07
N ASP A 596 35.13 -43.38 61.75
CA ASP A 596 36.24 -43.65 60.83
C ASP A 596 37.15 -42.42 60.74
N LEU A 597 38.17 -42.41 61.61
CA LEU A 597 39.14 -41.33 61.75
C LEU A 597 40.35 -41.48 60.80
N SER A 598 40.29 -42.41 59.83
CA SER A 598 41.36 -42.61 58.84
C SER A 598 41.24 -41.70 57.62
N ARG A 599 40.05 -41.12 57.39
CA ARG A 599 39.75 -40.30 56.19
C ARG A 599 40.10 -38.83 56.41
N LYS A 600 40.82 -38.24 55.45
CA LYS A 600 41.15 -36.81 55.40
C LYS A 600 40.63 -36.17 54.12
N ILE A 601 40.45 -34.84 54.16
CA ILE A 601 40.12 -34.05 52.96
C ILE A 601 41.38 -33.94 52.10
N THR A 602 41.32 -34.41 50.85
CA THR A 602 42.48 -34.47 49.93
C THR A 602 42.38 -33.53 48.73
N VAL A 603 41.19 -32.99 48.44
CA VAL A 603 40.94 -32.10 47.29
C VAL A 603 41.78 -30.82 47.39
N ASP A 604 42.24 -30.32 46.25
CA ASP A 604 42.98 -29.05 46.14
C ASP A 604 42.01 -27.87 46.31
N VAL A 605 42.28 -27.03 47.32
CA VAL A 605 41.39 -25.95 47.75
C VAL A 605 42.23 -24.72 48.10
N LYS A 606 41.64 -23.54 47.90
CA LYS A 606 42.30 -22.24 48.09
C LYS A 606 41.40 -21.32 48.92
N GLY A 607 41.98 -20.30 49.56
CA GLY A 607 41.26 -19.31 50.37
C GLY A 607 40.66 -19.92 51.64
N GLU A 608 39.49 -19.44 52.06
CA GLU A 608 38.83 -19.85 53.31
C GLU A 608 38.50 -21.35 53.37
N ILE A 609 38.23 -22.00 52.23
CA ILE A 609 38.02 -23.46 52.17
C ILE A 609 39.29 -24.24 52.53
N LEU A 610 40.49 -23.69 52.25
CA LEU A 610 41.76 -24.29 52.66
C LEU A 610 41.94 -24.23 54.18
N GLU A 611 41.59 -23.11 54.80
CA GLU A 611 41.58 -22.99 56.26
C GLU A 611 40.63 -24.01 56.87
N LEU A 612 39.40 -24.12 56.34
CA LEU A 612 38.42 -25.12 56.79
C LEU A 612 38.94 -26.56 56.63
N LYS A 613 39.55 -26.90 55.48
CA LYS A 613 40.21 -28.19 55.27
C LYS A 613 41.26 -28.47 56.33
N ASN A 614 42.13 -27.49 56.61
CA ASN A 614 43.19 -27.64 57.60
C ASN A 614 42.61 -27.80 59.01
N THR A 615 41.61 -27.02 59.40
CA THR A 615 40.93 -27.14 60.70
C THR A 615 40.27 -28.50 60.87
N ILE A 616 39.54 -28.98 59.87
CA ILE A 616 38.88 -30.30 59.92
C ILE A 616 39.94 -31.41 59.97
N ASN A 617 40.97 -31.38 59.13
CA ASN A 617 42.03 -32.39 59.14
C ASN A 617 42.77 -32.43 60.49
N THR A 618 43.08 -31.27 61.08
CA THR A 618 43.67 -31.19 62.43
C THR A 618 42.73 -31.75 63.50
N MET A 619 41.41 -31.51 63.38
CA MET A 619 40.42 -32.12 64.27
C MET A 619 40.40 -33.64 64.14
N VAL A 620 40.42 -34.19 62.93
CA VAL A 620 40.50 -35.64 62.69
C VAL A 620 41.74 -36.22 63.36
N ASP A 621 42.89 -35.56 63.22
CA ASP A 621 44.14 -35.98 63.84
C ASP A 621 44.07 -36.00 65.38
N GLN A 622 43.48 -34.96 65.99
CA GLN A 622 43.28 -34.88 67.44
C GLN A 622 42.31 -35.95 67.95
N LEU A 623 41.20 -36.18 67.24
CA LEU A 623 40.23 -37.22 67.58
C LEU A 623 40.86 -38.62 67.51
N ASN A 624 41.66 -38.89 66.48
CA ASN A 624 42.29 -40.19 66.30
C ASN A 624 43.31 -40.47 67.42
N ALA A 625 44.12 -39.45 67.77
CA ALA A 625 45.05 -39.52 68.89
C ALA A 625 44.33 -39.78 70.22
N PHE A 626 43.25 -39.05 70.50
CA PHE A 626 42.44 -39.24 71.71
C PHE A 626 41.77 -40.62 71.76
N ALA A 627 41.15 -41.06 70.67
CA ALA A 627 40.47 -42.36 70.60
C ALA A 627 41.44 -43.52 70.81
N SER A 628 42.63 -43.46 70.21
CA SER A 628 43.69 -44.44 70.42
C SER A 628 44.10 -44.52 71.89
N GLU A 629 44.27 -43.36 72.53
CA GLU A 629 44.75 -43.28 73.91
C GLU A 629 43.69 -43.73 74.93
N VAL A 630 42.43 -43.35 74.74
CA VAL A 630 41.31 -43.85 75.55
C VAL A 630 41.15 -45.37 75.38
N THR A 631 41.26 -45.87 74.15
CA THR A 631 41.18 -47.32 73.90
C THR A 631 42.33 -48.06 74.57
N ARG A 632 43.54 -47.49 74.56
CA ARG A 632 44.71 -48.06 75.23
C ARG A 632 44.51 -48.11 76.74
N VAL A 633 44.11 -47.02 77.38
CA VAL A 633 43.90 -46.94 78.84
C VAL A 633 42.71 -47.78 79.30
N ALA A 634 41.60 -47.77 78.54
CA ALA A 634 40.45 -48.62 78.82
C ALA A 634 40.81 -50.10 78.73
N ARG A 635 41.66 -50.49 77.77
CA ARG A 635 42.18 -51.86 77.67
C ARG A 635 43.13 -52.18 78.83
N GLU A 636 44.13 -51.35 79.08
CA GLU A 636 45.12 -51.60 80.13
C GLU A 636 44.50 -51.69 81.53
N VAL A 637 43.64 -50.74 81.89
CA VAL A 637 43.06 -50.64 83.25
C VAL A 637 41.76 -51.42 83.38
N GLY A 638 40.95 -51.50 82.32
CA GLY A 638 39.63 -52.14 82.35
C GLY A 638 39.62 -53.63 81.99
N THR A 639 40.38 -54.07 80.98
CA THR A 639 40.36 -55.49 80.54
C THR A 639 41.61 -56.27 80.95
N ASP A 640 42.79 -55.66 80.83
CA ASP A 640 44.07 -56.36 81.01
C ASP A 640 44.53 -56.39 82.47
N GLY A 641 43.87 -55.63 83.36
CA GLY A 641 44.19 -55.58 84.79
C GLY A 641 45.55 -54.94 85.11
N LYS A 642 46.15 -54.23 84.16
CA LYS A 642 47.41 -53.48 84.36
C LYS A 642 47.11 -52.15 85.05
N LEU A 643 47.22 -52.18 86.38
CA LEU A 643 46.90 -51.05 87.25
C LEU A 643 47.94 -49.92 87.15
N GLY A 644 47.50 -48.69 86.87
CA GLY A 644 48.33 -47.47 86.83
C GLY A 644 48.51 -46.79 85.46
N GLY A 645 47.85 -47.26 84.39
CA GLY A 645 47.89 -46.62 83.08
C GLY A 645 47.19 -45.24 83.07
N GLN A 646 47.84 -44.23 82.47
CA GLN A 646 47.30 -42.88 82.27
C GLN A 646 47.29 -42.52 80.79
N ALA A 647 46.29 -41.74 80.36
CA ALA A 647 46.15 -41.19 79.03
C ALA A 647 46.98 -39.89 78.90
N GLN A 648 47.88 -39.85 77.92
CA GLN A 648 48.61 -38.64 77.49
C GLN A 648 48.29 -38.32 76.02
N VAL A 649 47.50 -37.26 75.81
CA VAL A 649 47.20 -36.75 74.46
C VAL A 649 47.87 -35.39 74.28
N LEU A 650 48.78 -35.27 73.30
CA LEU A 650 49.52 -34.04 73.02
C LEU A 650 48.63 -33.00 72.32
N GLY A 651 48.71 -31.74 72.77
CA GLY A 651 48.07 -30.60 72.09
C GLY A 651 46.57 -30.41 72.36
N VAL A 652 45.99 -31.08 73.36
CA VAL A 652 44.57 -30.94 73.73
C VAL A 652 44.34 -29.78 74.71
N ALA A 653 43.24 -29.06 74.51
CA ALA A 653 42.78 -27.96 75.36
C ALA A 653 41.24 -27.97 75.48
N GLY A 654 40.69 -27.29 76.48
CA GLY A 654 39.24 -27.26 76.75
C GLY A 654 38.68 -28.64 77.09
N THR A 655 37.51 -28.98 76.56
CA THR A 655 36.81 -30.24 76.83
C THR A 655 37.63 -31.50 76.55
N TRP A 656 38.56 -31.46 75.58
CA TRP A 656 39.46 -32.59 75.30
C TRP A 656 40.43 -32.88 76.44
N LYS A 657 40.90 -31.82 77.11
CA LYS A 657 41.74 -31.94 78.30
C LYS A 657 40.90 -32.44 79.47
N ASP A 658 39.72 -31.87 79.68
CA ASP A 658 38.81 -32.28 80.76
C ASP A 658 38.41 -33.76 80.62
N LEU A 659 38.16 -34.26 79.40
CA LEU A 659 37.87 -35.67 79.13
C LEU A 659 39.08 -36.56 79.40
N THR A 660 40.28 -36.15 79.00
CA THR A 660 41.52 -36.89 79.28
C THR A 660 41.76 -36.98 80.78
N ASP A 661 41.55 -35.89 81.51
CA ASP A 661 41.68 -35.82 82.96
C ASP A 661 40.60 -36.68 83.66
N ASN A 662 39.36 -36.68 83.17
CA ASN A 662 38.29 -37.55 83.69
C ASN A 662 38.57 -39.05 83.46
N VAL A 663 39.10 -39.43 82.29
CA VAL A 663 39.53 -40.81 82.03
C VAL A 663 40.66 -41.22 82.98
N ASN A 664 41.61 -40.32 83.25
CA ASN A 664 42.68 -40.53 84.22
C ASN A 664 42.17 -40.67 85.66
N VAL A 665 41.21 -39.84 86.08
CA VAL A 665 40.55 -39.95 87.39
C VAL A 665 39.81 -41.30 87.51
N MET A 666 39.11 -41.72 86.46
CA MET A 666 38.42 -43.02 86.43
C MET A 666 39.39 -44.19 86.54
N ALA A 667 40.48 -44.16 85.75
CA ALA A 667 41.53 -45.19 85.78
C ALA A 667 42.20 -45.29 87.17
N SER A 668 42.43 -44.15 87.83
CA SER A 668 42.96 -44.09 89.20
C SER A 668 41.99 -44.70 90.21
N ASN A 669 40.71 -44.33 90.15
CA ASN A 669 39.67 -44.85 91.05
C ASN A 669 39.53 -46.38 90.91
N LEU A 670 39.47 -46.89 89.67
CA LEU A 670 39.36 -48.34 89.42
C LEU A 670 40.60 -49.08 89.97
N THR A 671 41.79 -48.51 89.78
CA THR A 671 43.04 -49.06 90.29
C THR A 671 43.06 -49.19 91.81
N GLU A 672 42.63 -48.15 92.53
CA GLU A 672 42.58 -48.15 93.99
C GLU A 672 41.53 -49.15 94.52
N GLN A 673 40.37 -49.20 93.88
CA GLN A 673 39.27 -50.12 94.22
C GLN A 673 39.67 -51.59 94.08
N VAL A 674 40.24 -51.98 92.94
CA VAL A 674 40.65 -53.36 92.67
C VAL A 674 41.77 -53.80 93.62
N ARG A 675 42.77 -52.94 93.89
CA ARG A 675 43.81 -53.24 94.90
C ARG A 675 43.21 -53.47 96.29
N GLY A 676 42.24 -52.64 96.68
CA GLY A 676 41.54 -52.80 97.96
C GLY A 676 40.90 -54.18 98.09
N ILE A 677 40.13 -54.59 97.08
CA ILE A 677 39.43 -55.88 97.06
C ILE A 677 40.43 -57.05 97.12
N VAL A 678 41.46 -57.04 96.25
CA VAL A 678 42.49 -58.10 96.24
C VAL A 678 43.12 -58.26 97.61
N LYS A 679 43.45 -57.15 98.29
CA LYS A 679 44.07 -57.19 99.61
C LYS A 679 43.20 -57.91 100.66
N VAL A 680 41.89 -57.69 100.65
CA VAL A 680 40.95 -58.30 101.61
C VAL A 680 40.62 -59.74 101.25
N VAL A 681 40.37 -60.03 99.97
CA VAL A 681 40.13 -61.42 99.51
C VAL A 681 41.36 -62.29 99.79
N THR A 682 42.56 -61.75 99.58
CA THR A 682 43.81 -62.47 99.92
C THR A 682 43.90 -62.71 101.43
N ALA A 683 43.55 -61.73 102.27
CA ALA A 683 43.54 -61.90 103.73
C ALA A 683 42.54 -62.99 104.18
N VAL A 684 41.32 -62.98 103.63
CA VAL A 684 40.29 -64.00 103.88
C VAL A 684 40.78 -65.40 103.45
N ALA A 685 41.42 -65.50 102.29
CA ALA A 685 41.98 -66.77 101.80
C ALA A 685 43.11 -67.32 102.67
N HIS A 686 43.90 -66.44 103.33
CA HIS A 686 44.94 -66.83 104.28
C HIS A 686 44.42 -67.02 105.72
N GLY A 687 43.10 -66.93 105.93
CA GLY A 687 42.47 -67.14 107.23
C GLY A 687 42.44 -65.91 108.16
N ASP A 688 42.88 -64.74 107.70
CA ASP A 688 42.73 -63.48 108.45
C ASP A 688 41.36 -62.85 108.17
N LEU A 689 40.41 -63.15 109.05
CA LEU A 689 39.03 -62.67 108.96
C LEU A 689 38.80 -61.32 109.67
N LYS A 690 39.86 -60.62 110.12
CA LYS A 690 39.74 -59.30 110.76
C LYS A 690 39.89 -58.14 109.79
N GLN A 691 40.48 -58.37 108.61
CA GLN A 691 40.77 -57.31 107.66
C GLN A 691 39.50 -56.85 106.91
N LYS A 692 39.19 -55.56 106.98
CA LYS A 692 38.02 -54.94 106.34
C LYS A 692 38.39 -54.21 105.05
N LEU A 693 37.45 -54.21 104.09
CA LEU A 693 37.55 -53.41 102.88
C LEU A 693 37.07 -51.99 103.16
N THR A 694 37.99 -51.02 103.10
CA THR A 694 37.69 -49.58 103.09
C THR A 694 37.96 -49.01 101.71
N VAL A 695 36.90 -48.69 100.97
CA VAL A 695 37.00 -48.15 99.61
C VAL A 695 36.11 -46.91 99.52
N TRP A 696 36.64 -45.82 98.97
CA TRP A 696 35.88 -44.59 98.68
C TRP A 696 35.06 -44.78 97.39
N ALA A 697 34.05 -45.64 97.44
CA ALA A 697 33.16 -45.91 96.31
C ALA A 697 31.71 -45.57 96.64
N LYS A 698 30.91 -45.30 95.60
CA LYS A 698 29.46 -45.13 95.66
C LYS A 698 28.80 -46.16 94.73
N GLY A 699 27.55 -46.53 95.00
CA GLY A 699 26.80 -47.48 94.17
C GLY A 699 27.23 -48.93 94.38
N GLU A 700 27.31 -49.70 93.29
CA GLU A 700 27.50 -51.16 93.33
C GLU A 700 28.83 -51.59 93.97
N VAL A 701 29.91 -50.82 93.81
CA VAL A 701 31.22 -51.15 94.43
C VAL A 701 31.19 -50.95 95.95
N ALA A 702 30.40 -50.00 96.46
CA ALA A 702 30.19 -49.84 97.91
C ALA A 702 29.35 -51.00 98.47
N ALA A 703 28.27 -51.38 97.78
CA ALA A 703 27.44 -52.53 98.14
C ALA A 703 28.24 -53.86 98.09
N LEU A 704 29.12 -54.01 97.10
CA LEU A 704 30.05 -55.13 97.03
C LEU A 704 30.99 -55.14 98.24
N GLY A 705 31.53 -53.98 98.63
CA GLY A 705 32.39 -53.88 99.81
C GLY A 705 31.68 -54.20 101.11
N GLU A 706 30.43 -53.75 101.28
CA GLU A 706 29.57 -54.16 102.40
C GLU A 706 29.29 -55.66 102.38
N THR A 707 29.00 -56.24 101.22
CA THR A 707 28.75 -57.68 101.04
C THR A 707 29.97 -58.51 101.39
N ILE A 708 31.16 -58.12 100.91
CA ILE A 708 32.43 -58.79 101.24
C ILE A 708 32.68 -58.68 102.75
N ASN A 709 32.51 -57.49 103.34
CA ASN A 709 32.69 -57.30 104.78
C ASN A 709 31.71 -58.14 105.61
N SER A 710 30.44 -58.23 105.21
CA SER A 710 29.41 -59.06 105.85
C SER A 710 29.66 -60.56 105.68
N MET A 711 30.17 -60.99 104.53
CA MET A 711 30.60 -62.36 104.29
C MET A 711 31.77 -62.72 105.21
N THR A 712 32.77 -61.85 105.31
CA THR A 712 33.91 -62.03 106.23
C THR A 712 33.45 -62.13 107.69
N ASP A 713 32.48 -61.33 108.12
CA ASP A 713 31.91 -61.42 109.48
C ASP A 713 31.18 -62.75 109.73
N THR A 714 30.42 -63.22 108.74
CA THR A 714 29.71 -64.50 108.83
C THR A 714 30.69 -65.67 108.89
N LEU A 715 31.74 -65.64 108.06
CA LEU A 715 32.83 -66.62 108.08
C LEU A 715 33.58 -66.62 109.42
N ALA A 716 33.87 -65.46 109.98
CA ALA A 716 34.52 -65.34 111.29
C ALA A 716 33.67 -65.95 112.40
N THR A 717 32.36 -65.70 112.38
CA THR A 717 31.42 -66.25 113.35
C THR A 717 31.28 -67.76 113.21
N PHE A 718 31.16 -68.27 111.98
CA PHE A 718 31.10 -69.71 111.73
C PHE A 718 32.38 -70.43 112.17
N ALA A 719 33.55 -69.91 111.80
CA ALA A 719 34.83 -70.49 112.20
C ALA A 719 34.98 -70.55 113.72
N ALA A 720 34.57 -69.50 114.44
CA ALA A 720 34.55 -69.50 115.90
C ALA A 720 33.60 -70.56 116.48
N GLN A 721 32.38 -70.69 115.94
CA GLN A 721 31.39 -71.66 116.43
C GLN A 721 31.81 -73.11 116.18
N VAL A 722 32.35 -73.43 114.99
CA VAL A 722 32.87 -74.77 114.69
C VAL A 722 34.09 -75.09 115.54
N SER A 723 35.00 -74.12 115.71
CA SER A 723 36.17 -74.29 116.58
C SER A 723 35.75 -74.56 118.03
N ASN A 724 34.75 -73.86 118.54
CA ASN A 724 34.23 -74.07 119.89
C ASN A 724 33.61 -75.46 120.06
N VAL A 725 32.74 -75.92 119.14
CA VAL A 725 32.15 -77.27 119.25
C VAL A 725 33.20 -78.36 119.08
N ALA A 726 34.13 -78.20 118.14
CA ALA A 726 35.23 -79.14 117.96
C ALA A 726 36.13 -79.22 119.21
N HIS A 727 36.38 -78.08 119.88
CA HIS A 727 37.16 -78.05 121.11
C HIS A 727 36.39 -78.64 122.30
N GLU A 728 35.15 -78.23 122.53
CA GLU A 728 34.38 -78.65 123.71
C GLU A 728 33.94 -80.13 123.64
N VAL A 729 33.43 -80.59 122.48
CA VAL A 729 32.95 -81.96 122.32
C VAL A 729 34.08 -82.91 121.97
N GLY A 730 35.04 -82.47 121.15
CA GLY A 730 36.13 -83.31 120.65
C GLY A 730 37.38 -83.34 121.53
N VAL A 731 37.71 -82.25 122.24
CA VAL A 731 38.95 -82.14 123.04
C VAL A 731 38.67 -82.12 124.54
N GLU A 732 37.74 -81.29 125.02
CA GLU A 732 37.41 -81.19 126.45
C GLU A 732 36.50 -82.33 126.96
N GLY A 733 35.87 -83.08 126.05
CA GLY A 733 34.94 -84.16 126.41
C GLY A 733 33.63 -83.68 127.05
N ARG A 734 33.28 -82.39 126.90
CA ARG A 734 32.01 -81.82 127.36
C ARG A 734 30.89 -82.15 126.38
N LEU A 735 30.18 -83.22 126.68
CA LEU A 735 29.11 -83.77 125.85
C LEU A 735 27.82 -82.92 125.98
N GLY A 736 27.32 -82.34 124.88
CA GLY A 736 26.00 -81.67 124.81
C GLY A 736 25.93 -80.29 124.15
N ASN A 737 27.06 -79.63 123.84
CA ASN A 737 27.06 -78.29 123.23
C ASN A 737 26.85 -78.31 121.71
N GLN A 738 26.13 -77.31 121.20
CA GLN A 738 25.77 -77.17 119.78
C GLN A 738 26.24 -75.82 119.23
N ALA A 739 26.73 -75.81 117.99
CA ALA A 739 27.10 -74.61 117.26
C ALA A 739 25.85 -73.85 116.84
N SER A 740 25.83 -72.53 117.06
CA SER A 740 24.76 -71.63 116.62
C SER A 740 25.35 -70.42 115.92
N VAL A 741 25.11 -70.32 114.60
CA VAL A 741 25.57 -69.22 113.76
C VAL A 741 24.38 -68.38 113.33
N PRO A 742 24.14 -67.20 113.94
CA PRO A 742 23.03 -66.32 113.58
C PRO A 742 23.12 -65.87 112.11
N GLY A 743 22.01 -65.96 111.36
CA GLY A 743 21.95 -65.54 109.96
C GLY A 743 22.47 -66.58 108.94
N ALA A 744 22.98 -67.74 109.37
CA ALA A 744 23.43 -68.79 108.47
C ALA A 744 22.32 -69.27 107.51
N SER A 745 22.63 -69.30 106.22
CA SER A 745 21.71 -69.68 105.14
C SER A 745 22.42 -70.53 104.08
N GLY A 746 21.65 -71.40 103.42
CA GLY A 746 22.20 -72.36 102.46
C GLY A 746 23.21 -73.30 103.11
N THR A 747 24.34 -73.53 102.45
CA THR A 747 25.39 -74.47 102.87
C THR A 747 25.91 -74.22 104.30
N TRP A 748 25.92 -72.98 104.77
CA TRP A 748 26.36 -72.66 106.14
C TRP A 748 25.43 -73.25 107.21
N ARG A 749 24.12 -73.27 106.95
CA ARG A 749 23.13 -73.87 107.86
C ARG A 749 23.25 -75.38 107.87
N ASP A 750 23.42 -75.98 106.70
CA ASP A 750 23.56 -77.43 106.54
C ASP A 750 24.82 -77.94 107.25
N LEU A 751 25.95 -77.22 107.12
CA LEU A 751 27.20 -77.55 107.80
C LEU A 751 27.08 -77.42 109.32
N THR A 752 26.46 -76.36 109.84
CA THR A 752 26.19 -76.23 111.28
C THR A 752 25.30 -77.37 111.78
N GLY A 753 24.30 -77.78 111.00
CA GLY A 753 23.45 -78.94 111.30
C GLY A 753 24.24 -80.25 111.38
N ASN A 754 25.09 -80.52 110.40
CA ASN A 754 25.92 -81.73 110.38
C ASN A 754 26.88 -81.82 111.57
N VAL A 755 27.53 -80.70 111.94
CA VAL A 755 28.41 -80.64 113.13
C VAL A 755 27.62 -80.95 114.40
N ASN A 756 26.41 -80.39 114.55
CA ASN A 756 25.56 -80.65 115.71
C ASN A 756 25.05 -82.09 115.77
N GLN A 757 24.71 -82.69 114.63
CA GLN A 757 24.30 -84.09 114.57
C GLN A 757 25.43 -85.05 114.97
N LEU A 758 26.66 -84.76 114.54
CA LEU A 758 27.83 -85.55 114.91
C LEU A 758 28.12 -85.46 116.42
N ALA A 759 28.06 -84.27 117.00
CA ALA A 759 28.23 -84.05 118.43
C ALA A 759 27.17 -84.79 119.28
N ALA A 760 25.92 -84.83 118.82
CA ALA A 760 24.82 -85.53 119.52
C ALA A 760 24.99 -87.06 119.51
N ASN A 761 25.43 -87.64 118.39
CA ASN A 761 25.67 -89.09 118.28
C ASN A 761 26.80 -89.54 119.21
N LEU A 762 27.94 -88.83 119.21
CA LEU A 762 29.06 -89.13 120.09
C LEU A 762 28.68 -89.02 121.57
N THR A 763 27.91 -87.99 121.93
CA THR A 763 27.43 -87.77 123.30
C THR A 763 26.62 -88.96 123.82
N THR A 764 25.71 -89.49 123.01
CA THR A 764 24.83 -90.59 123.41
C THR A 764 25.60 -91.89 123.58
N GLN A 765 26.52 -92.19 122.66
CA GLN A 765 27.26 -93.45 122.63
C GLN A 765 28.29 -93.57 123.77
N VAL A 766 29.08 -92.51 124.01
CA VAL A 766 30.14 -92.54 125.05
C VAL A 766 29.55 -92.63 126.46
N ARG A 767 28.43 -91.96 126.71
CA ARG A 767 27.77 -91.95 128.03
C ARG A 767 27.27 -93.34 128.44
N ALA A 768 26.70 -94.10 127.50
CA ALA A 768 26.21 -95.45 127.75
C ALA A 768 27.34 -96.45 128.08
N ILE A 769 28.51 -96.29 127.46
CA ILE A 769 29.69 -97.12 127.76
C ILE A 769 30.22 -96.81 129.17
N ALA A 770 30.30 -95.52 129.53
CA ALA A 770 30.79 -95.08 130.84
C ALA A 770 29.91 -95.55 132.02
N GLU A 771 28.59 -95.53 131.85
CA GLU A 771 27.64 -96.00 132.88
C GLU A 771 27.84 -97.48 133.22
N VAL A 772 28.02 -98.33 132.20
CA VAL A 772 28.22 -99.77 132.41
C VAL A 772 29.61 -100.07 132.95
N ALA A 773 30.66 -99.41 132.45
CA ALA A 773 32.01 -99.57 132.97
C ALA A 773 32.12 -99.20 134.47
N THR A 774 31.35 -98.19 134.92
CA THR A 774 31.30 -97.79 136.34
C THR A 774 30.58 -98.83 137.21
N ALA A 775 29.52 -99.48 136.71
CA ALA A 775 28.85 -100.55 137.45
C ALA A 775 29.77 -101.76 137.68
N VAL A 776 30.60 -102.09 136.69
CA VAL A 776 31.57 -103.20 136.75
C VAL A 776 32.65 -102.96 137.81
N THR A 777 33.19 -101.75 137.92
CA THR A 777 34.21 -101.42 138.94
C THR A 777 33.63 -101.43 140.37
N GLN A 778 32.31 -101.25 140.51
CA GLN A 778 31.60 -101.37 141.78
C GLN A 778 31.23 -102.82 142.13
N GLY A 779 31.63 -103.80 141.31
CA GLY A 779 31.43 -105.23 141.56
C GLY A 779 30.13 -105.80 141.02
N ASP A 780 29.30 -105.01 140.33
CA ASP A 780 28.07 -105.49 139.69
C ASP A 780 28.37 -106.01 138.28
N LEU A 781 28.64 -107.31 138.20
CA LEU A 781 28.98 -108.01 136.96
C LEU A 781 27.75 -108.54 136.20
N THR A 782 26.57 -107.97 136.42
CA THR A 782 25.32 -108.40 135.74
C THR A 782 24.88 -107.48 134.61
N ARG A 783 25.51 -106.31 134.44
CA ARG A 783 25.13 -105.28 133.45
C ARG A 783 25.92 -105.39 132.14
N SER A 784 25.31 -104.99 131.01
CA SER A 784 25.95 -104.95 129.69
C SER A 784 25.52 -103.71 128.87
N ILE A 785 26.35 -103.29 127.93
CA ILE A 785 26.11 -102.10 127.09
C ILE A 785 25.21 -102.46 125.89
N GLN A 786 24.09 -101.72 125.71
CA GLN A 786 23.01 -102.04 124.75
C GLN A 786 22.82 -101.02 123.61
N VAL A 787 23.59 -99.93 123.55
CA VAL A 787 23.39 -98.87 122.55
C VAL A 787 23.95 -99.24 121.17
N ASP A 788 23.25 -98.83 120.10
CA ASP A 788 23.70 -98.96 118.71
C ASP A 788 24.91 -98.06 118.43
N ALA A 789 26.09 -98.69 118.33
CA ALA A 789 27.34 -98.05 117.97
C ALA A 789 27.82 -98.58 116.61
N ARG A 790 28.58 -97.78 115.86
CA ARG A 790 29.18 -98.16 114.57
C ARG A 790 30.68 -97.82 114.57
N GLY A 791 31.46 -98.59 113.81
CA GLY A 791 32.92 -98.40 113.71
C GLY A 791 33.64 -98.74 115.02
N GLU A 792 34.69 -97.99 115.33
CA GLU A 792 35.56 -98.24 116.50
C GLU A 792 34.81 -98.21 117.85
N VAL A 793 33.73 -97.42 117.96
CA VAL A 793 32.90 -97.36 119.17
C VAL A 793 32.09 -98.65 119.37
N ALA A 794 31.77 -99.37 118.29
CA ALA A 794 31.11 -100.69 118.37
C ALA A 794 32.08 -101.77 118.87
N GLU A 795 33.32 -101.77 118.37
CA GLU A 795 34.35 -102.68 118.86
C GLU A 795 34.64 -102.46 120.34
N LEU A 796 34.68 -101.20 120.80
CA LEU A 796 34.88 -100.88 122.22
C LEU A 796 33.75 -101.45 123.10
N LYS A 797 32.48 -101.33 122.66
CA LYS A 797 31.32 -101.90 123.34
C LYS A 797 31.47 -103.41 123.55
N ASP A 798 31.85 -104.13 122.50
CA ASP A 798 31.92 -105.60 122.49
C ASP A 798 33.06 -106.14 123.36
N HIS A 799 34.23 -105.48 123.33
CA HIS A 799 35.36 -105.84 124.21
C HIS A 799 35.03 -105.66 125.69
N ILE A 800 34.37 -104.56 126.06
CA ILE A 800 34.00 -104.31 127.46
C ILE A 800 32.99 -105.36 127.94
N ASN A 801 31.98 -105.70 127.14
CA ASN A 801 31.01 -106.74 127.51
C ASN A 801 31.68 -108.11 127.72
N THR A 802 32.65 -108.49 126.88
CA THR A 802 33.39 -109.76 127.02
C THR A 802 34.21 -109.85 128.30
N MET A 803 34.79 -108.73 128.76
CA MET A 803 35.56 -108.66 130.00
C MET A 803 34.69 -108.92 131.24
N ILE A 804 33.45 -108.41 131.26
CA ILE A 804 32.52 -108.52 132.39
C ILE A 804 32.21 -110.01 132.68
N ASP A 805 31.96 -110.81 131.65
CA ASP A 805 31.65 -112.23 131.81
C ASP A 805 32.81 -113.04 132.39
N ASN A 806 34.05 -112.76 131.97
CA ASN A 806 35.25 -113.47 132.47
C ASN A 806 35.52 -113.18 133.95
N LEU A 807 35.34 -111.93 134.39
CA LEU A 807 35.50 -111.56 135.79
C LEU A 807 34.49 -112.29 136.69
N ARG A 808 33.24 -112.46 136.22
CA ARG A 808 32.17 -113.11 137.00
C ARG A 808 32.50 -114.56 137.35
N LEU A 809 32.94 -115.34 136.36
CA LEU A 809 33.28 -116.76 136.53
C LEU A 809 34.46 -117.00 137.49
N THR A 810 35.39 -116.05 137.56
CA THR A 810 36.60 -116.20 138.37
C THR A 810 36.32 -115.97 139.86
N THR A 811 35.43 -115.03 140.20
CA THR A 811 35.09 -114.68 141.59
C THR A 811 34.30 -115.76 142.32
N GLU A 812 33.39 -116.47 141.64
CA GLU A 812 32.58 -117.54 142.27
C GLU A 812 33.45 -118.69 142.79
N ARG A 813 34.51 -119.05 142.06
CA ARG A 813 35.36 -120.20 142.39
C ARG A 813 36.26 -119.97 143.60
N THR A 814 36.64 -118.72 143.89
CA THR A 814 37.54 -118.38 145.00
C THR A 814 36.82 -118.43 146.36
N ASN A 815 35.55 -118.01 146.42
CA ASN A 815 34.79 -117.91 147.68
C ASN A 815 34.52 -119.28 148.35
N GLU A 816 34.32 -120.35 147.58
CA GLU A 816 34.04 -121.68 148.15
C GLU A 816 35.23 -122.29 148.90
N GLN A 817 36.47 -122.03 148.46
CA GLN A 817 37.65 -122.63 149.08
C GLN A 817 37.98 -122.04 150.46
N ASP A 818 37.73 -120.75 150.67
CA ASP A 818 38.08 -120.07 151.91
C ASP A 818 37.15 -120.46 153.09
N TRP A 819 35.89 -120.76 152.80
CA TRP A 819 34.92 -121.20 153.82
C TRP A 819 35.32 -122.51 154.51
N LEU A 820 35.86 -123.47 153.75
CA LEU A 820 36.17 -124.82 154.22
C LEU A 820 37.40 -124.83 155.13
N LYS A 821 38.43 -124.05 154.79
CA LYS A 821 39.68 -123.97 155.56
C LYS A 821 39.48 -123.35 156.95
N SER A 822 38.63 -122.33 157.08
CA SER A 822 38.48 -121.61 158.36
C SER A 822 37.81 -122.46 159.43
N ASN A 823 36.79 -123.25 159.07
CA ASN A 823 36.06 -124.08 160.01
C ASN A 823 36.89 -125.24 160.57
N MET A 824 37.75 -125.87 159.74
CA MET A 824 38.63 -126.95 160.20
C MET A 824 39.62 -126.48 161.27
N ALA A 825 40.20 -125.28 161.10
CA ALA A 825 41.14 -124.71 162.07
C ALA A 825 40.48 -124.48 163.44
N ARG A 826 39.21 -124.06 163.45
CA ARG A 826 38.45 -123.79 164.68
C ARG A 826 38.21 -125.05 165.51
N PHE A 827 37.82 -126.16 164.90
CA PHE A 827 37.59 -127.42 165.64
C PHE A 827 38.88 -128.01 166.22
N ALA A 828 40.00 -127.94 165.51
CA ALA A 828 41.29 -128.43 166.00
C ALA A 828 41.74 -127.70 167.27
N SER A 829 41.52 -126.38 167.34
CA SER A 829 41.83 -125.55 168.51
C SER A 829 41.02 -125.94 169.75
N LEU A 830 39.72 -126.24 169.60
CA LEU A 830 38.82 -126.50 170.73
C LEU A 830 39.10 -127.83 171.45
N LEU A 831 39.65 -128.82 170.74
CA LEU A 831 39.90 -130.16 171.28
C LEU A 831 41.28 -130.31 171.93
N GLN A 832 42.18 -129.35 171.76
CA GLN A 832 43.56 -129.44 172.23
C GLN A 832 43.66 -129.26 173.76
N GLY A 833 44.26 -130.23 174.45
CA GLY A 833 44.53 -130.17 175.90
C GLY A 833 43.54 -130.92 176.81
N GLN A 834 42.43 -131.41 176.26
CA GLN A 834 41.46 -132.21 177.02
C GLN A 834 41.94 -133.65 177.18
N ARG A 835 42.02 -134.14 178.43
CA ARG A 835 42.45 -135.52 178.77
C ARG A 835 41.31 -136.44 179.23
N ASP A 836 40.14 -135.86 179.52
CA ASP A 836 38.95 -136.62 179.89
C ASP A 836 38.07 -136.83 178.65
N LEU A 837 37.85 -138.09 178.30
CA LEU A 837 37.08 -138.49 177.13
C LEU A 837 35.62 -138.01 177.21
N VAL A 838 35.05 -137.93 178.42
CA VAL A 838 33.69 -137.44 178.65
C VAL A 838 33.61 -135.94 178.34
N ALA A 839 34.58 -135.16 178.82
CA ALA A 839 34.69 -133.74 178.52
C ALA A 839 34.87 -133.48 177.02
N VAL A 840 35.71 -134.27 176.33
CA VAL A 840 35.91 -134.19 174.87
C VAL A 840 34.61 -134.48 174.12
N GLY A 841 33.93 -135.58 174.47
CA GLY A 841 32.68 -135.98 173.81
C GLY A 841 31.59 -134.91 173.92
N ARG A 842 31.46 -134.27 175.09
CA ARG A 842 30.49 -133.18 175.28
C ARG A 842 30.84 -131.92 174.49
N LEU A 843 32.11 -131.49 174.51
CA LEU A 843 32.57 -130.32 173.75
C LEU A 843 32.37 -130.50 172.25
N LEU A 844 32.77 -131.65 171.70
CA LEU A 844 32.63 -131.95 170.29
C LEU A 844 31.17 -131.93 169.84
N LEU A 845 30.27 -132.61 170.57
CA LEU A 845 28.85 -132.61 170.25
C LEU A 845 28.25 -131.20 170.33
N SER A 846 28.63 -130.38 171.31
CA SER A 846 28.05 -129.04 171.50
C SER A 846 28.36 -128.05 170.37
N GLU A 847 29.52 -128.18 169.72
CA GLU A 847 29.91 -127.30 168.61
C GLU A 847 29.59 -127.91 167.25
N LEU A 848 29.79 -129.21 167.07
CA LEU A 848 29.50 -129.89 165.80
C LEU A 848 27.99 -129.89 165.52
N ALA A 849 27.16 -130.11 166.55
CA ALA A 849 25.71 -130.09 166.40
C ALA A 849 25.20 -128.73 165.93
N LYS A 850 25.75 -127.61 166.43
CA LYS A 850 25.36 -126.27 165.95
C LYS A 850 25.80 -126.00 164.52
N LEU A 851 26.99 -126.50 164.13
CA LEU A 851 27.54 -126.25 162.81
C LEU A 851 26.76 -126.97 161.71
N VAL A 852 26.28 -128.19 162.00
CA VAL A 852 25.49 -129.00 161.06
C VAL A 852 23.99 -128.94 161.34
N ASP A 853 23.56 -128.07 162.25
CA ASP A 853 22.18 -127.91 162.70
C ASP A 853 21.51 -129.23 163.12
N ALA A 854 22.18 -129.99 163.99
CA ALA A 854 21.68 -131.22 164.61
C ALA A 854 21.08 -130.95 166.01
N GLN A 855 19.94 -131.57 166.32
CA GLN A 855 19.16 -131.24 167.53
C GLN A 855 19.41 -132.19 168.71
N GLN A 856 19.92 -133.40 168.48
CA GLN A 856 20.25 -134.39 169.52
C GLN A 856 21.45 -135.23 169.10
N GLY A 857 22.30 -135.64 170.05
CA GLY A 857 23.50 -136.43 169.72
C GLY A 857 24.02 -137.24 170.90
N VAL A 858 24.53 -138.43 170.61
CA VAL A 858 25.12 -139.34 171.62
C VAL A 858 26.43 -139.90 171.10
N VAL A 859 27.38 -140.10 172.01
CA VAL A 859 28.70 -140.68 171.72
C VAL A 859 28.91 -141.88 172.62
N TYR A 860 29.18 -143.01 171.99
CA TYR A 860 29.50 -144.27 172.64
C TYR A 860 30.99 -144.60 172.45
N HIS A 861 31.58 -145.21 173.48
CA HIS A 861 32.95 -145.71 173.46
C HIS A 861 32.97 -147.21 173.73
N MET A 862 33.72 -147.92 172.91
CA MET A 862 33.88 -149.36 173.04
C MET A 862 34.76 -149.69 174.25
N ARG A 863 34.25 -150.54 175.13
CA ARG A 863 34.96 -151.05 176.31
C ARG A 863 34.91 -152.57 176.27
N THR A 864 36.06 -153.20 176.42
CA THR A 864 36.16 -154.67 176.47
C THR A 864 36.47 -155.08 177.90
N SER A 865 35.59 -155.87 178.51
CA SER A 865 35.77 -156.40 179.86
C SER A 865 35.50 -157.90 179.84
N GLU A 866 36.42 -158.69 180.42
CA GLU A 866 36.39 -160.16 180.41
C GLU A 866 36.12 -160.79 179.02
N GLY A 867 36.66 -160.18 177.96
CA GLY A 867 36.58 -160.70 176.58
C GLY A 867 35.30 -160.34 175.81
N VAL A 868 34.34 -159.68 176.45
CA VAL A 868 33.13 -159.19 175.81
C VAL A 868 33.25 -157.68 175.59
N SER A 869 33.11 -157.25 174.33
CA SER A 869 33.16 -155.85 173.95
C SER A 869 31.75 -155.25 173.91
N SER A 870 31.52 -154.22 174.72
CA SER A 870 30.29 -153.45 174.77
C SER A 870 30.56 -151.95 174.57
N LEU A 871 29.61 -151.26 173.97
CA LEU A 871 29.62 -149.82 173.75
C LEU A 871 29.01 -149.13 174.96
N HIS A 872 29.76 -148.24 175.58
CA HIS A 872 29.33 -147.45 176.72
C HIS A 872 29.10 -146.00 176.35
N LEU A 873 27.96 -145.44 176.77
CA LEU A 873 27.67 -144.04 176.55
C LEU A 873 28.68 -143.17 177.31
N VAL A 874 29.37 -142.27 176.59
CA VAL A 874 30.42 -141.38 177.14
C VAL A 874 29.90 -139.96 177.29
N ALA A 875 29.22 -139.49 176.27
CA ALA A 875 28.66 -138.16 176.26
C ALA A 875 27.35 -138.15 175.50
N SER A 876 26.45 -137.30 175.93
CA SER A 876 25.21 -137.03 175.24
C SER A 876 24.92 -135.54 175.22
N PHE A 877 24.20 -135.13 174.19
CA PHE A 877 23.74 -133.78 173.95
C PHE A 877 22.22 -133.83 173.80
N ALA A 878 21.52 -133.20 174.75
CA ALA A 878 20.06 -133.20 174.87
C ALA A 878 19.41 -134.60 175.04
N ASP A 879 19.97 -135.45 175.92
CA ASP A 879 19.49 -136.82 176.18
C ASP A 879 19.15 -137.06 177.66
N HIS A 880 18.10 -136.42 178.17
CA HIS A 880 17.61 -136.60 179.55
C HIS A 880 16.07 -136.71 179.56
N GLY A 881 15.53 -137.89 179.90
CA GLY A 881 14.09 -138.16 179.92
C GLY A 881 13.74 -139.59 180.29
N SER A 882 12.45 -139.90 180.44
CA SER A 882 11.93 -141.21 180.94
C SER A 882 12.26 -142.41 180.04
N ARG A 883 12.78 -142.18 178.82
CA ARG A 883 13.33 -143.19 177.89
C ARG A 883 14.72 -142.76 177.39
N SER A 884 15.69 -142.65 178.30
CA SER A 884 17.07 -142.32 177.94
C SER A 884 17.74 -143.44 177.13
N HIS A 885 18.72 -143.07 176.30
CA HIS A 885 19.52 -144.03 175.56
C HIS A 885 20.26 -144.95 176.52
N LYS A 886 20.39 -146.23 176.15
CA LYS A 886 21.01 -147.23 177.03
C LYS A 886 22.46 -146.86 177.31
N ASP A 887 22.87 -146.95 178.58
CA ASP A 887 24.24 -146.69 179.02
C ASP A 887 25.25 -147.71 178.48
N ALA A 888 24.81 -148.94 178.25
CA ALA A 888 25.61 -150.01 177.65
C ALA A 888 24.81 -150.70 176.55
N LEU A 889 25.44 -150.85 175.39
CA LEU A 889 24.92 -151.55 174.22
C LEU A 889 25.88 -152.67 173.83
N ALA A 890 25.37 -153.85 173.51
CA ALA A 890 26.22 -154.88 172.92
C ALA A 890 26.60 -154.51 171.48
N LEU A 891 27.74 -155.02 171.01
CA LEU A 891 28.06 -154.93 169.58
C LEU A 891 26.99 -155.66 168.76
N GLY A 892 26.51 -155.01 167.70
CA GLY A 892 25.35 -155.48 166.91
C GLY A 892 23.98 -155.14 167.51
N GLU A 893 23.91 -154.52 168.70
CA GLU A 893 22.66 -154.06 169.27
C GLU A 893 22.26 -152.66 168.74
N GLY A 894 21.15 -152.60 168.00
CA GLY A 894 20.64 -151.36 167.42
C GLY A 894 21.56 -150.74 166.34
N LEU A 895 21.17 -149.58 165.81
CA LEU A 895 21.90 -148.91 164.73
C LEU A 895 23.32 -148.48 165.12
N VAL A 896 23.51 -148.10 166.38
CA VAL A 896 24.82 -147.69 166.90
C VAL A 896 25.74 -148.92 167.06
N GLY A 897 25.23 -150.02 167.62
CA GLY A 897 25.97 -151.27 167.74
C GLY A 897 26.32 -151.89 166.39
N GLN A 898 25.43 -151.77 165.39
CA GLN A 898 25.68 -152.25 164.04
C GLN A 898 26.68 -151.36 163.28
N CYS A 899 26.58 -150.03 163.39
CA CYS A 899 27.53 -149.09 162.80
C CYS A 899 28.96 -149.27 163.33
N ALA A 900 29.11 -149.67 164.61
CA ALA A 900 30.40 -149.98 165.20
C ALA A 900 31.05 -151.25 164.60
N ILE A 901 30.24 -152.22 164.16
CA ILE A 901 30.72 -153.41 163.45
C ILE A 901 31.06 -153.06 162.01
N ASP A 902 30.13 -152.43 161.31
CA ASP A 902 30.23 -152.22 159.87
C ASP A 902 31.25 -151.14 159.51
N ARG A 903 31.68 -150.33 160.48
CA ARG A 903 32.63 -149.21 160.31
C ARG A 903 32.26 -148.31 159.13
N THR A 904 30.97 -148.24 158.79
CA THR A 904 30.44 -147.40 157.73
C THR A 904 29.40 -146.44 158.28
N ARG A 905 29.33 -145.25 157.69
CA ARG A 905 28.29 -144.27 158.05
C ARG A 905 26.92 -144.84 157.71
N SER A 906 25.97 -144.66 158.62
CA SER A 906 24.56 -145.02 158.40
C SER A 906 23.71 -143.76 158.55
N LEU A 907 22.94 -143.43 157.51
CA LEU A 907 22.06 -142.26 157.48
C LEU A 907 20.65 -142.74 157.16
N ILE A 908 19.72 -142.45 158.06
CA ILE A 908 18.31 -142.80 157.91
C ILE A 908 17.53 -141.49 157.92
N THR A 909 16.73 -141.26 156.90
CA THR A 909 16.01 -139.99 156.68
C THR A 909 14.51 -140.06 156.95
N ASN A 910 14.00 -141.21 157.42
CA ASN A 910 12.59 -141.38 157.73
C ASN A 910 12.40 -142.28 158.97
N VAL A 911 12.69 -141.72 160.14
CA VAL A 911 12.69 -142.46 161.40
C VAL A 911 11.26 -142.61 161.96
N PRO A 912 10.84 -143.81 162.42
CA PRO A 912 9.49 -144.05 162.91
C PRO A 912 9.16 -143.31 164.22
N ALA A 913 7.89 -142.93 164.40
CA ALA A 913 7.42 -142.13 165.52
C ALA A 913 7.50 -142.80 166.91
N SER A 914 7.79 -144.11 166.99
CA SER A 914 8.05 -144.82 168.26
C SER A 914 9.49 -144.66 168.76
N ALA A 915 10.38 -144.01 168.00
CA ALA A 915 11.77 -143.77 168.36
C ALA A 915 11.91 -142.80 169.55
N THR A 916 13.08 -142.79 170.20
CA THR A 916 13.38 -141.86 171.30
C THR A 916 13.15 -140.42 170.81
N PRO A 917 12.21 -139.67 171.40
CA PRO A 917 11.90 -138.33 170.93
C PRO A 917 13.00 -137.35 171.31
N ILE A 918 13.16 -136.33 170.47
CA ILE A 918 13.97 -135.15 170.80
C ILE A 918 13.15 -134.33 171.79
N ASN A 919 13.70 -134.14 172.99
CA ASN A 919 13.06 -133.35 174.02
C ASN A 919 13.71 -131.96 174.09
N SER A 920 12.91 -130.92 173.82
CA SER A 920 13.37 -129.52 173.93
C SER A 920 13.20 -128.92 175.32
N GLY A 921 12.60 -129.66 176.26
CA GLY A 921 12.11 -129.16 177.55
C GLY A 921 10.74 -128.46 177.46
N LEU A 922 10.30 -128.07 176.26
CA LEU A 922 9.01 -127.39 176.00
C LEU A 922 8.05 -128.25 175.17
N PHE A 923 8.58 -129.10 174.29
CA PHE A 923 7.83 -130.04 173.47
C PHE A 923 8.71 -131.23 173.10
N GLU A 924 8.07 -132.37 172.81
CA GLU A 924 8.76 -133.55 172.26
C GLU A 924 8.50 -133.63 170.75
N ALA A 925 9.56 -133.89 169.98
CA ALA A 925 9.51 -134.02 168.53
C ALA A 925 10.14 -135.34 168.06
N ALA A 926 9.50 -136.02 167.11
CA ALA A 926 10.08 -137.21 166.51
C ALA A 926 11.28 -136.81 165.62
N PRO A 927 12.45 -137.48 165.75
CA PRO A 927 13.58 -137.21 164.88
C PRO A 927 13.21 -137.54 163.42
N ARG A 928 13.53 -136.65 162.48
CA ARG A 928 13.29 -136.91 161.04
C ARG A 928 14.39 -137.75 160.43
N SER A 929 15.62 -137.42 160.77
CA SER A 929 16.82 -138.04 160.21
C SER A 929 17.84 -138.29 161.30
N VAL A 930 18.44 -139.46 161.26
CA VAL A 930 19.50 -139.90 162.17
C VAL A 930 20.70 -140.28 161.35
N ILE A 931 21.84 -139.74 161.74
CA ILE A 931 23.14 -140.11 161.19
C ILE A 931 23.99 -140.75 162.27
N VAL A 932 24.50 -141.92 161.98
CA VAL A 932 25.43 -142.66 162.82
C VAL A 932 26.75 -142.71 162.07
N LEU A 933 27.79 -142.17 162.70
CA LEU A 933 29.12 -142.07 162.12
C LEU A 933 30.08 -142.89 162.97
N PRO A 934 30.79 -143.85 162.36
CA PRO A 934 31.86 -144.53 163.06
C PRO A 934 33.06 -143.57 163.11
N VAL A 935 33.52 -143.26 164.31
CA VAL A 935 34.78 -142.54 164.48
C VAL A 935 35.88 -143.59 164.42
N LEU A 936 36.50 -143.67 163.23
CA LEU A 936 37.60 -144.58 162.96
C LEU A 936 38.91 -143.81 163.13
N PHE A 937 39.82 -144.41 163.87
CA PHE A 937 41.20 -143.96 163.97
C PHE A 937 42.10 -144.83 163.10
#